data_AF-A0A1V6E072-F1
#
_entry.id   AF-A0A1V6E072-F1
#
_cell.length_a   1.000
_cell.length_b   1.000
_cell.length_c   1.000
_cell.angle_alpha   90.00
_cell.angle_beta   90.00
_cell.angle_gamma   90.00
#
_symmetry.space_group_name_H-M   'P 1'
#
loop_
_entity.id
_entity.type
_entity.pdbx_description
1 polymer ?
#
loop_
_entity_poly.entity_id
_entity_poly.type
_entity_poly.pdbx_seq_one_letter_code
_entity_poly.pdbx_strand_id
1 'polypeptide(L)'
;MTNGTEIPSLFGPDFLEWQVVPPIKSVVKRSGEVVGYDRHKIEKAIEKAFVATNTSILDNQGNNKPILYTDLIEKKIKELVQTRHPNSIPAIEEIQDIVETVLIEQRETAVSKAYILYRARHEAIRDTKKLMLDISATMNGYLARSDWRVNENANVNYSLGGLILHNSGSVTANYWLTQIYPKDIAEAHRNADFHIHDLSMFSGYCAGWSLRDLIREGLGGIPDKISSKPASHLSTLANQMVNFLGILQNEWAGAQAFSSFDTYLAPFVRVDNLSDKEIKQSLQSFVFGVNTPSRWGSQAPFTNITLDWTVPEDLCDKPAIVGGKELDFSYGDCRPEMDRINRAFIELMLEGDASGRGFQYPIPTYNVTRDFDWDSPNAKLLFEMTAKYGTPYFQNFINSDLNPADVRSMCCRLRLDKRELRKKGGGLFGADELTGSIGVVTINLPRIGYLSRNEKEFFGRLDELMEKAKRSLVIKRKVIQRLLDVGLFPYTKRYLRTFENHFSTIGIVGMNECLQNFFSPSITTATEEGRDFALELLQYMKTRLADFQEETGDLFNLEATPAESTSYRLAKHDKERYPEIIASGTDEPYYTNSSQLPVGYTSDIFDALDLQEELQTVYTGGTVFHVFLGEAISDWRACAQLVKTIAYSYRIPYFTISPTYSICPVHGYLAGEHFFCPLCAAEERRKMEQKGEKIDEGAQILGTRTEVYSRIVGYYRSVKNWNAGKKAEYKERRVFDPDSKPNERATCNSPVQRDCKAESESPEHGVSEAHYESVEDDISKAHYDGASIVLLFTRKNCPNCPPVRRALAGNVDFEEIDADSQEGMAQASRFEIYSTPTVLVLDENGKIAARLRSVPELKEFFAAQENVHS
;
A
#
# COMPACT_ATOMS: atom_id res chain seq x y z
N MET A 1 -60.33 53.59 15.28
CA MET A 1 -59.82 53.19 16.61
C MET A 1 -59.15 51.82 16.47
N THR A 2 -58.33 51.42 17.43
CA THR A 2 -57.30 50.37 17.30
C THR A 2 -57.80 48.96 17.59
N ASN A 3 -57.33 47.99 16.80
CA ASN A 3 -57.07 46.58 17.12
C ASN A 3 -56.27 46.00 15.91
N GLY A 4 -55.21 45.21 16.05
CA GLY A 4 -54.43 44.90 17.24
C GLY A 4 -53.62 43.60 17.09
N THR A 5 -52.29 43.69 16.94
CA THR A 5 -51.32 42.57 17.01
C THR A 5 -49.91 43.14 17.12
N GLU A 6 -49.16 42.74 18.14
CA GLU A 6 -47.70 42.98 18.23
C GLU A 6 -46.96 41.63 18.17
N ILE A 7 -45.74 41.65 17.62
CA ILE A 7 -44.93 40.45 17.35
C ILE A 7 -43.82 40.37 18.42
N PRO A 8 -43.59 39.21 19.08
CA PRO A 8 -42.47 39.06 20.01
C PRO A 8 -41.11 39.26 19.33
N SER A 9 -40.24 40.09 19.91
CA SER A 9 -38.88 40.30 19.43
C SER A 9 -38.01 39.07 19.68
N LEU A 10 -37.45 38.49 18.61
CA LEU A 10 -36.79 37.18 18.61
C LEU A 10 -35.30 37.18 19.04
N PHE A 11 -34.88 38.17 19.83
CA PHE A 11 -33.49 38.35 20.24
C PHE A 11 -33.37 38.70 21.73
N GLY A 12 -32.61 37.88 22.47
CA GLY A 12 -32.21 38.15 23.86
C GLY A 12 -30.96 39.05 23.95
N PRO A 13 -30.49 39.37 25.17
CA PRO A 13 -29.41 40.33 25.39
C PRO A 13 -28.02 39.92 24.87
N ASP A 14 -27.79 38.64 24.60
CA ASP A 14 -26.45 38.05 24.44
C ASP A 14 -25.78 38.32 23.07
N PHE A 15 -26.31 39.26 22.28
CA PHE A 15 -25.88 39.51 20.90
C PHE A 15 -24.92 40.71 20.75
N LEU A 16 -24.02 40.92 21.72
CA LEU A 16 -23.02 41.99 21.66
C LEU A 16 -21.71 41.74 22.43
N GLU A 17 -21.24 40.48 22.51
CA GLU A 17 -19.82 40.24 22.79
C GLU A 17 -18.96 40.84 21.67
N TRP A 18 -18.29 41.95 21.97
CA TRP A 18 -17.24 42.48 21.11
C TRP A 18 -16.12 41.44 20.96
N GLN A 19 -15.73 41.15 19.72
CA GLN A 19 -14.55 40.31 19.44
C GLN A 19 -13.27 40.99 19.96
N VAL A 20 -12.93 40.75 21.23
CA VAL A 20 -11.62 41.10 21.79
C VAL A 20 -10.58 40.23 21.11
N VAL A 21 -9.96 40.77 20.06
CA VAL A 21 -8.99 40.07 19.23
C VAL A 21 -7.87 39.55 20.12
N PRO A 22 -7.63 38.23 20.19
CA PRO A 22 -6.63 37.68 21.10
C PRO A 22 -5.24 38.23 20.77
N PRO A 23 -4.40 38.53 21.76
CA PRO A 23 -3.05 39.02 21.53
C PRO A 23 -2.24 37.97 20.75
N ILE A 24 -1.33 38.44 19.89
CA ILE A 24 -0.39 37.56 19.18
C ILE A 24 0.56 36.98 20.23
N LYS A 25 0.29 35.74 20.69
CA LYS A 25 1.08 35.09 21.76
C LYS A 25 2.40 34.54 21.24
N SER A 26 2.37 33.89 20.06
CA SER A 26 3.49 33.09 19.55
C SER A 26 3.66 33.24 18.03
N VAL A 27 4.86 32.92 17.55
CA VAL A 27 5.23 32.85 16.13
C VAL A 27 6.05 31.58 15.84
N VAL A 28 5.92 31.05 14.63
CA VAL A 28 6.75 29.93 14.13
C VAL A 28 8.01 30.48 13.48
N LYS A 29 9.19 30.10 14.01
CA LYS A 29 10.49 30.39 13.37
C LYS A 29 10.66 29.57 12.09
N ARG A 30 11.60 29.99 11.23
CA ARG A 30 12.10 29.20 10.08
C ARG A 30 12.63 27.79 10.44
N SER A 31 12.85 27.51 11.73
CA SER A 31 13.24 26.21 12.29
C SER A 31 12.06 25.29 12.66
N GLY A 32 10.81 25.75 12.51
CA GLY A 32 9.61 25.08 13.04
C GLY A 32 9.32 25.39 14.52
N GLU A 33 10.35 25.79 15.27
CA GLU A 33 10.28 26.18 16.68
C GLU A 33 9.26 27.31 16.92
N VAL A 34 8.27 27.03 17.77
CA VAL A 34 7.29 28.02 18.26
C VAL A 34 7.93 28.84 19.38
N VAL A 35 7.90 30.17 19.27
CA VAL A 35 8.39 31.08 20.32
C VAL A 35 7.40 32.21 20.60
N GLY A 36 7.52 32.82 21.78
CA GLY A 36 6.77 34.03 22.12
C GLY A 36 7.01 35.15 21.09
N TYR A 37 5.93 35.84 20.71
CA TYR A 37 5.98 37.00 19.83
C TYR A 37 6.69 38.18 20.51
N ASP A 38 7.47 38.94 19.73
CA ASP A 38 8.24 40.10 20.23
C ASP A 38 8.29 41.21 19.16
N ARG A 39 7.43 42.20 19.38
CA ARG A 39 7.24 43.40 18.56
C ARG A 39 8.54 44.14 18.25
N HIS A 40 9.45 44.28 19.22
CA HIS A 40 10.66 45.09 19.08
C HIS A 40 11.63 44.55 18.02
N LYS A 41 11.50 43.28 17.62
CA LYS A 41 12.26 42.69 16.51
C LYS A 41 11.82 43.25 15.14
N ILE A 42 10.54 43.61 15.00
CA ILE A 42 9.98 44.23 13.79
C ILE A 42 10.44 45.69 13.70
N GLU A 43 10.25 46.46 14.77
CA GLU A 43 10.64 47.87 14.87
C GLU A 43 12.13 48.06 14.52
N LYS A 44 13.02 47.27 15.13
CA LYS A 44 14.48 47.30 14.88
C LYS A 44 14.88 46.79 13.49
N ALA A 45 14.03 46.05 12.79
CA ALA A 45 14.29 45.64 11.40
C ALA A 45 13.92 46.78 10.43
N ILE A 46 12.81 47.46 10.69
CA ILE A 46 12.36 48.64 9.91
C ILE A 46 13.32 49.81 10.11
N GLU A 47 13.69 50.12 11.36
CA GLU A 47 14.67 51.15 11.71
C GLU A 47 16.00 50.98 10.93
N LYS A 48 16.53 49.74 10.89
CA LYS A 48 17.75 49.43 10.13
C LYS A 48 17.60 49.64 8.63
N ALA A 49 16.42 49.39 8.05
CA ALA A 49 16.16 49.66 6.65
C ALA A 49 16.15 51.17 6.35
N PHE A 50 15.52 51.98 7.21
CA PHE A 50 15.54 53.44 7.12
C PHE A 50 16.96 54.02 7.22
N VAL A 51 17.77 53.52 8.17
CA VAL A 51 19.18 53.91 8.33
C VAL A 51 20.00 53.51 7.09
N ALA A 52 19.78 52.30 6.55
CA ALA A 52 20.48 51.82 5.34
C ALA A 52 20.18 52.65 4.08
N THR A 53 19.07 53.40 4.04
CA THR A 53 18.69 54.28 2.92
C THR A 53 18.83 55.78 3.23
N ASN A 54 19.46 56.15 4.35
CA ASN A 54 19.53 57.55 4.84
C ASN A 54 18.17 58.27 4.82
N THR A 55 17.09 57.54 5.10
CA THR A 55 15.72 58.06 5.04
C THR A 55 15.23 58.44 6.44
N SER A 56 14.46 59.53 6.57
CA SER A 56 13.97 59.99 7.88
C SER A 56 13.07 58.94 8.54
N ILE A 57 13.48 58.49 9.74
CA ILE A 57 12.67 57.69 10.66
C ILE A 57 11.51 58.48 11.29
N LEU A 58 11.49 59.80 11.16
CA LEU A 58 10.38 60.66 11.59
C LEU A 58 9.49 61.01 10.40
N ASP A 59 8.18 61.05 10.65
CA ASP A 59 7.18 61.61 9.72
C ASP A 59 7.11 63.15 9.81
N ASN A 60 6.19 63.75 9.03
CA ASN A 60 5.99 65.20 8.97
C ASN A 60 5.38 65.81 10.26
N GLN A 61 5.03 64.98 11.24
CA GLN A 61 4.46 65.39 12.54
C GLN A 61 5.44 65.10 13.70
N GLY A 62 6.58 64.45 13.43
CA GLY A 62 7.58 64.06 14.43
C GLY A 62 7.37 62.66 15.03
N ASN A 63 6.43 61.86 14.51
CA ASN A 63 6.19 60.49 14.98
C ASN A 63 7.27 59.53 14.45
N ASN A 64 7.64 58.52 15.25
CA ASN A 64 8.57 57.47 14.86
C ASN A 64 7.91 56.47 13.89
N LYS A 65 8.31 56.48 12.62
CA LYS A 65 7.78 55.59 11.57
C LYS A 65 7.98 54.10 11.86
N PRO A 66 9.16 53.59 12.27
CA PRO A 66 9.33 52.20 12.69
C PRO A 66 8.28 51.71 13.71
N ILE A 67 7.91 52.52 14.71
CA ILE A 67 6.85 52.18 15.68
C ILE A 67 5.48 52.19 14.99
N LEU A 68 5.11 53.31 14.34
CA LEU A 68 3.82 53.48 13.66
C LEU A 68 3.52 52.39 12.63
N TYR A 69 4.53 51.98 11.86
CA TYR A 69 4.38 50.91 10.86
C TYR A 69 4.28 49.54 11.53
N THR A 70 4.90 49.34 12.70
CA THR A 70 4.74 48.09 13.45
C THR A 70 3.32 47.96 14.00
N ASP A 71 2.62 49.04 14.37
CA ASP A 71 1.18 49.00 14.68
C ASP A 71 0.33 48.55 13.47
N LEU A 72 0.64 49.05 12.27
CA LEU A 72 -0.03 48.63 11.03
C LEU A 72 0.26 47.15 10.69
N ILE A 73 1.49 46.70 10.92
CA ILE A 73 1.90 45.30 10.76
C ILE A 73 1.17 44.40 11.77
N GLU A 74 1.10 44.77 13.05
CA GLU A 74 0.35 44.03 14.06
C GLU A 74 -1.15 43.96 13.75
N LYS A 75 -1.72 45.03 13.18
CA LYS A 75 -3.11 45.03 12.70
C LYS A 75 -3.30 44.00 11.57
N LYS A 76 -2.44 44.01 10.54
CA LYS A 76 -2.48 43.03 9.44
C LYS A 76 -2.20 41.60 9.90
N ILE A 77 -1.32 41.37 10.88
CA ILE A 77 -1.11 40.04 11.47
C ILE A 77 -2.37 39.57 12.21
N LYS A 78 -3.05 40.45 12.96
CA LYS A 78 -4.32 40.14 13.62
C LYS A 78 -5.41 39.80 12.60
N GLU A 79 -5.52 40.56 11.51
CA GLU A 79 -6.44 40.27 10.38
C GLU A 79 -6.11 38.92 9.69
N LEU A 80 -4.82 38.61 9.51
CA LEU A 80 -4.36 37.32 8.97
C LEU A 80 -4.65 36.13 9.91
N VAL A 81 -4.59 36.32 11.23
CA VAL A 81 -4.91 35.27 12.21
C VAL A 81 -6.42 35.10 12.38
N GLN A 82 -7.21 36.18 12.32
CA GLN A 82 -8.67 36.15 12.35
C GLN A 82 -9.28 35.37 11.17
N THR A 83 -8.62 35.41 10.01
CA THR A 83 -9.04 34.65 8.80
C THR A 83 -8.58 33.18 8.81
N ARG A 84 -8.09 32.65 9.94
CA ARG A 84 -7.52 31.30 10.08
C ARG A 84 -8.15 30.49 11.22
N HIS A 85 -7.64 29.28 11.43
CA HIS A 85 -8.06 28.41 12.54
C HIS A 85 -7.57 28.99 13.89
N PRO A 86 -8.27 28.82 15.04
CA PRO A 86 -7.83 29.40 16.31
C PRO A 86 -6.48 28.81 16.77
N ASN A 87 -6.19 27.59 16.34
CA ASN A 87 -4.93 26.87 16.58
C ASN A 87 -3.82 27.23 15.54
N SER A 88 -4.07 28.15 14.61
CA SER A 88 -3.06 28.60 13.63
C SER A 88 -2.09 29.60 14.25
N ILE A 89 -0.79 29.35 14.10
CA ILE A 89 0.30 30.21 14.59
C ILE A 89 1.00 30.83 13.36
N PRO A 90 1.12 32.17 13.25
CA PRO A 90 1.76 32.82 12.10
C PRO A 90 3.26 32.55 12.05
N ALA A 91 3.80 32.38 10.85
CA ALA A 91 5.23 32.17 10.62
C ALA A 91 5.99 33.49 10.43
N ILE A 92 7.27 33.49 10.80
CA ILE A 92 8.16 34.65 10.68
C ILE A 92 8.31 35.17 9.22
N GLU A 93 8.07 34.33 8.22
CA GLU A 93 8.07 34.78 6.80
C GLU A 93 6.83 35.58 6.44
N GLU A 94 5.65 35.16 6.90
CA GLU A 94 4.40 35.88 6.68
C GLU A 94 4.46 37.28 7.31
N ILE A 95 5.13 37.40 8.46
CA ILE A 95 5.41 38.68 9.12
C ILE A 95 6.37 39.54 8.28
N GLN A 96 7.41 38.97 7.66
CA GLN A 96 8.31 39.70 6.74
C GLN A 96 7.58 40.17 5.47
N ASP A 97 6.71 39.33 4.91
CA ASP A 97 5.91 39.64 3.72
C ASP A 97 4.89 40.77 4.02
N ILE A 98 4.31 40.79 5.23
CA ILE A 98 3.50 41.90 5.73
C ILE A 98 4.34 43.18 5.94
N VAL A 99 5.57 43.10 6.46
CA VAL A 99 6.48 44.26 6.58
C VAL A 99 6.76 44.87 5.21
N GLU A 100 7.07 44.04 4.21
CA GLU A 100 7.31 44.48 2.82
C GLU A 100 6.06 45.15 2.24
N THR A 101 4.88 44.57 2.45
CA THR A 101 3.60 45.13 2.00
C THR A 101 3.32 46.49 2.65
N VAL A 102 3.47 46.62 3.98
CA VAL A 102 3.24 47.89 4.68
C VAL A 102 4.21 48.98 4.22
N LEU A 103 5.51 48.67 4.04
CA LEU A 103 6.48 49.64 3.52
C LEU A 103 6.15 50.11 2.09
N ILE A 104 5.57 49.24 1.26
CA ILE A 104 5.09 49.60 -0.09
C ILE A 104 3.82 50.46 -0.01
N GLU A 105 2.84 50.09 0.80
CA GLU A 105 1.59 50.84 1.01
C GLU A 105 1.85 52.26 1.54
N GLN A 106 2.80 52.41 2.46
CA GLN A 106 3.23 53.72 3.00
C GLN A 106 4.16 54.50 2.04
N ARG A 107 4.36 54.00 0.80
CA ARG A 107 5.17 54.60 -0.27
C ARG A 107 6.68 54.70 0.01
N GLU A 108 7.19 54.02 1.04
CA GLU A 108 8.60 53.98 1.44
C GLU A 108 9.40 53.00 0.55
N THR A 109 9.28 53.19 -0.77
CA THR A 109 9.76 52.26 -1.81
C THR A 109 11.27 52.02 -1.78
N ALA A 110 12.07 53.00 -1.33
CA ALA A 110 13.51 52.83 -1.13
C ALA A 110 13.81 51.92 0.08
N VAL A 111 13.14 52.17 1.20
CA VAL A 111 13.25 51.39 2.45
C VAL A 111 12.82 49.94 2.22
N SER A 112 11.69 49.74 1.53
CA SER A 112 11.20 48.42 1.10
C SER A 112 12.25 47.67 0.27
N LYS A 113 12.82 48.28 -0.78
CA LYS A 113 13.88 47.65 -1.58
C LYS A 113 15.12 47.30 -0.77
N ALA A 114 15.54 48.16 0.17
CA ALA A 114 16.67 47.88 1.05
C ALA A 114 16.38 46.72 2.01
N TYR A 115 15.16 46.64 2.55
CA TYR A 115 14.70 45.52 3.38
C TYR A 115 14.71 44.19 2.61
N ILE A 116 14.15 44.17 1.39
CA ILE A 116 14.13 42.99 0.50
C ILE A 116 15.56 42.53 0.16
N LEU A 117 16.45 43.46 -0.23
CA LEU A 117 17.84 43.13 -0.53
C LEU A 117 18.62 42.68 0.70
N TYR A 118 18.33 43.24 1.88
CA TYR A 118 18.90 42.79 3.16
C TYR A 118 18.44 41.36 3.50
N ARG A 119 17.15 41.06 3.34
CA ARG A 119 16.52 39.73 3.50
C ARG A 119 17.20 38.71 2.59
N ALA A 120 17.22 38.96 1.28
CA ALA A 120 17.82 38.08 0.28
C ALA A 120 19.34 37.88 0.47
N ARG A 121 20.10 38.93 0.83
CA ARG A 121 21.54 38.79 1.11
C ARG A 121 21.80 37.97 2.38
N HIS A 122 20.99 38.15 3.42
CA HIS A 122 21.09 37.32 4.62
C HIS A 122 20.60 35.90 4.37
N GLU A 123 19.63 35.69 3.47
CA GLU A 123 19.19 34.38 3.00
C GLU A 123 20.35 33.62 2.36
N ALA A 124 20.95 34.14 1.29
CA ALA A 124 22.10 33.52 0.64
C ALA A 124 23.27 33.20 1.61
N ILE A 125 23.61 34.13 2.51
CA ILE A 125 24.65 33.91 3.53
C ILE A 125 24.23 32.81 4.54
N ARG A 126 22.96 32.78 4.95
CA ARG A 126 22.42 31.73 5.83
C ARG A 126 22.38 30.39 5.11
N ASP A 127 22.06 30.33 3.83
CA ASP A 127 21.94 29.08 3.09
C ASP A 127 23.32 28.45 2.81
N THR A 128 24.33 29.24 2.45
CA THR A 128 25.73 28.76 2.37
C THR A 128 26.24 28.29 3.74
N LYS A 129 25.99 29.07 4.81
CA LYS A 129 26.40 28.69 6.17
C LYS A 129 25.64 27.47 6.69
N LYS A 130 24.35 27.35 6.37
CA LYS A 130 23.51 26.20 6.68
C LYS A 130 24.08 24.97 5.98
N LEU A 131 24.29 25.00 4.67
CA LEU A 131 24.84 23.88 3.89
C LEU A 131 26.17 23.35 4.46
N MET A 132 27.08 24.24 4.88
CA MET A 132 28.34 23.82 5.52
C MET A 132 28.16 23.25 6.93
N LEU A 133 27.25 23.80 7.75
CA LEU A 133 26.90 23.24 9.05
C LEU A 133 26.17 21.90 8.92
N ASP A 134 25.33 21.75 7.90
CA ASP A 134 24.53 20.56 7.57
C ASP A 134 25.48 19.39 7.30
N ILE A 135 26.49 19.55 6.44
CA ILE A 135 27.49 18.50 6.15
C ILE A 135 28.20 18.01 7.44
N SER A 136 28.67 18.93 8.30
CA SER A 136 29.30 18.54 9.57
C SER A 136 28.32 17.91 10.55
N ALA A 137 27.07 18.38 10.60
CA ALA A 137 26.02 17.84 11.46
C ALA A 137 25.57 16.44 11.01
N THR A 138 25.38 16.21 9.71
CA THR A 138 25.04 14.92 9.10
C THR A 138 26.12 13.87 9.42
N MET A 139 27.40 14.17 9.17
CA MET A 139 28.47 13.21 9.48
C MET A 139 28.59 12.94 10.98
N ASN A 140 28.61 13.98 11.82
CA ASN A 140 28.75 13.80 13.27
C ASN A 140 27.51 13.11 13.90
N GLY A 141 26.31 13.41 13.41
CA GLY A 141 25.05 12.81 13.87
C GLY A 141 24.95 11.32 13.53
N TYR A 142 25.41 10.92 12.35
CA TYR A 142 25.53 9.51 11.99
C TYR A 142 26.57 8.79 12.86
N LEU A 143 27.80 9.34 12.97
CA LEU A 143 28.91 8.75 13.73
C LEU A 143 28.60 8.62 15.23
N ALA A 144 27.90 9.60 15.81
CA ALA A 144 27.43 9.57 17.20
C ALA A 144 26.14 8.76 17.40
N ARG A 145 25.50 8.28 16.31
CA ARG A 145 24.17 7.63 16.29
C ARG A 145 23.06 8.48 16.94
N SER A 146 23.17 9.80 16.85
CA SER A 146 22.27 10.75 17.50
C SER A 146 21.18 11.34 16.59
N ASP A 147 21.32 11.21 15.25
CA ASP A 147 20.16 11.41 14.37
C ASP A 147 19.30 10.14 14.37
N TRP A 148 18.00 10.28 14.67
CA TRP A 148 17.04 9.18 14.59
C TRP A 148 16.96 8.57 13.19
N ARG A 149 17.31 9.35 12.14
CA ARG A 149 17.37 8.88 10.75
C ARG A 149 18.40 7.79 10.50
N VAL A 150 19.34 7.55 11.42
CA VAL A 150 20.22 6.36 11.37
C VAL A 150 19.40 5.07 11.36
N ASN A 151 18.18 5.09 11.90
CA ASN A 151 17.19 4.00 11.84
C ASN A 151 15.93 4.40 11.03
N GLU A 152 16.03 5.31 10.05
CA GLU A 152 14.89 5.69 9.18
C GLU A 152 14.37 4.51 8.35
N ASN A 153 15.25 3.55 8.07
CA ASN A 153 15.01 2.37 7.27
C ASN A 153 15.70 1.17 7.94
N ALA A 154 14.93 0.22 8.46
CA ALA A 154 15.42 -0.93 9.24
C ALA A 154 16.32 -1.91 8.45
N ASN A 155 16.48 -1.69 7.14
CA ASN A 155 17.43 -2.39 6.28
C ASN A 155 18.88 -1.89 6.40
N VAL A 156 19.11 -0.68 6.96
CA VAL A 156 20.45 -0.11 7.12
C VAL A 156 21.02 -0.48 8.48
N ASN A 157 22.18 -1.11 8.49
CA ASN A 157 22.99 -1.26 9.69
C ASN A 157 24.09 -0.17 9.73
N TYR A 158 24.45 0.29 10.93
CA TYR A 158 25.53 1.26 11.15
C TYR A 158 26.84 0.75 10.51
N SER A 159 27.29 1.44 9.46
CA SER A 159 28.37 0.98 8.58
C SER A 159 28.94 2.13 7.74
N LEU A 160 30.09 1.92 7.10
CA LEU A 160 30.64 2.89 6.13
C LEU A 160 29.69 3.10 4.94
N GLY A 161 29.12 2.02 4.38
CA GLY A 161 28.13 2.12 3.30
C GLY A 161 26.88 2.90 3.72
N GLY A 162 26.40 2.68 4.94
CA GLY A 162 25.29 3.44 5.53
C GLY A 162 25.61 4.93 5.72
N LEU A 163 26.83 5.29 6.10
CA LEU A 163 27.28 6.69 6.16
C LEU A 163 27.29 7.35 4.77
N ILE A 164 27.77 6.65 3.75
CA ILE A 164 27.79 7.18 2.37
C ILE A 164 26.35 7.34 1.86
N LEU A 165 25.46 6.37 2.11
CA LEU A 165 24.02 6.48 1.79
C LEU A 165 23.35 7.65 2.50
N HIS A 166 23.61 7.85 3.79
CA HIS A 166 23.04 8.94 4.59
C HIS A 166 23.51 10.31 4.05
N ASN A 167 24.82 10.49 3.85
CA ASN A 167 25.40 11.72 3.30
C ASN A 167 24.85 12.04 1.90
N SER A 168 24.85 11.06 0.98
CA SER A 168 24.34 11.25 -0.39
C SER A 168 22.83 11.51 -0.41
N GLY A 169 22.08 10.85 0.49
CA GLY A 169 20.64 11.00 0.62
C GLY A 169 20.25 12.40 1.09
N SER A 170 20.89 12.93 2.14
CA SER A 170 20.64 14.29 2.63
C SER A 170 20.94 15.36 1.57
N VAL A 171 22.03 15.22 0.80
CA VAL A 171 22.36 16.14 -0.30
C VAL A 171 21.31 16.09 -1.41
N THR A 172 20.91 14.89 -1.85
CA THR A 172 19.90 14.70 -2.91
C THR A 172 18.54 15.23 -2.49
N ALA A 173 18.13 14.99 -1.23
CA ALA A 173 16.86 15.48 -0.69
C ALA A 173 16.82 17.00 -0.59
N ASN A 174 17.93 17.64 -0.18
CA ASN A 174 18.03 19.09 -0.16
C ASN A 174 18.01 19.68 -1.58
N TYR A 175 18.63 19.02 -2.57
CA TYR A 175 18.57 19.42 -3.98
C TYR A 175 17.13 19.38 -4.53
N TRP A 176 16.39 18.28 -4.33
CA TRP A 176 14.97 18.20 -4.66
C TRP A 176 14.18 19.37 -4.04
N LEU A 177 14.31 19.59 -2.74
CA LEU A 177 13.54 20.58 -1.97
C LEU A 177 14.01 22.04 -2.12
N THR A 178 15.02 22.33 -2.95
CA THR A 178 15.51 23.71 -3.16
C THR A 178 15.68 24.09 -4.64
N GLN A 179 15.98 23.14 -5.52
CA GLN A 179 16.27 23.41 -6.94
C GLN A 179 15.19 22.87 -7.89
N ILE A 180 14.39 21.88 -7.45
CA ILE A 180 13.43 21.18 -8.32
C ILE A 180 11.98 21.45 -7.91
N TYR A 181 11.63 21.30 -6.63
CA TYR A 181 10.27 21.55 -6.16
C TYR A 181 10.01 23.04 -5.89
N PRO A 182 8.87 23.58 -6.37
CA PRO A 182 8.33 24.86 -5.93
C PRO A 182 8.27 25.00 -4.41
N LYS A 183 8.42 26.24 -3.92
CA LYS A 183 8.52 26.57 -2.49
C LYS A 183 7.36 25.99 -1.68
N ASP A 184 6.13 26.09 -2.17
CA ASP A 184 4.92 25.59 -1.50
C ASP A 184 4.91 24.06 -1.30
N ILE A 185 5.37 23.31 -2.30
CA ILE A 185 5.52 21.84 -2.22
C ILE A 185 6.65 21.47 -1.26
N ALA A 186 7.78 22.18 -1.35
CA ALA A 186 8.94 21.90 -0.51
C ALA A 186 8.74 22.32 0.95
N GLU A 187 7.92 23.33 1.22
CA GLU A 187 7.50 23.73 2.57
C GLU A 187 6.47 22.74 3.14
N ALA A 188 5.47 22.30 2.37
CA ALA A 188 4.51 21.29 2.83
C ALA A 188 5.20 19.97 3.28
N HIS A 189 6.25 19.54 2.57
CA HIS A 189 7.10 18.43 3.04
C HIS A 189 7.81 18.76 4.36
N ARG A 190 8.46 19.93 4.47
CA ARG A 190 9.26 20.34 5.64
C ARG A 190 8.42 20.55 6.90
N ASN A 191 7.22 21.08 6.74
CA ASN A 191 6.25 21.39 7.80
C ASN A 191 5.50 20.17 8.35
N ALA A 192 5.69 18.99 7.73
CA ALA A 192 4.91 17.77 7.95
C ALA A 192 3.42 17.91 7.58
N ASP A 193 3.08 18.77 6.61
CA ASP A 193 1.72 18.86 6.07
C ASP A 193 1.43 17.65 5.13
N PHE A 194 2.47 17.16 4.44
CA PHE A 194 2.55 15.81 3.86
C PHE A 194 4.00 15.27 3.89
N HIS A 195 4.21 14.04 3.43
CA HIS A 195 5.54 13.46 3.21
C HIS A 195 5.73 13.08 1.74
N ILE A 196 6.90 13.42 1.16
CA ILE A 196 7.32 12.95 -0.16
C ILE A 196 8.38 11.88 0.08
N HIS A 197 8.17 10.68 -0.45
CA HIS A 197 9.06 9.54 -0.22
C HIS A 197 10.31 9.60 -1.11
N ASP A 198 11.37 8.93 -0.66
CA ASP A 198 12.60 8.65 -1.41
C ASP A 198 13.31 9.86 -2.04
N LEU A 199 13.20 11.02 -1.39
CA LEU A 199 14.00 12.21 -1.73
C LEU A 199 15.52 11.97 -1.62
N SER A 200 15.96 10.90 -0.95
CA SER A 200 17.35 10.46 -0.89
C SER A 200 17.90 9.94 -2.23
N MET A 201 17.04 9.67 -3.21
CA MET A 201 17.41 9.19 -4.54
C MET A 201 16.91 10.15 -5.63
N PHE A 202 17.64 10.23 -6.74
CA PHE A 202 17.29 11.09 -7.89
C PHE A 202 16.62 10.28 -9.01
N SER A 203 15.67 9.43 -8.65
CA SER A 203 15.06 8.39 -9.50
C SER A 203 13.56 8.17 -9.21
N GLY A 204 12.94 7.24 -9.94
CA GLY A 204 11.61 6.68 -9.62
C GLY A 204 11.59 5.92 -8.28
N TYR A 205 10.40 5.62 -7.77
CA TYR A 205 10.24 4.89 -6.51
C TYR A 205 10.49 3.40 -6.70
N CYS A 206 9.68 2.72 -7.52
CA CYS A 206 9.74 1.26 -7.66
C CYS A 206 9.28 0.76 -9.04
N ALA A 207 9.68 -0.48 -9.39
CA ALA A 207 9.38 -1.09 -10.68
C ALA A 207 9.19 -2.61 -10.59
N GLY A 208 8.22 -3.12 -11.35
CA GLY A 208 8.17 -4.51 -11.80
C GLY A 208 8.92 -4.68 -13.13
N TRP A 209 9.42 -5.89 -13.35
CA TRP A 209 10.27 -6.20 -14.50
C TRP A 209 9.81 -7.49 -15.18
N SER A 210 9.80 -7.49 -16.52
CA SER A 210 9.54 -8.70 -17.29
C SER A 210 10.73 -9.66 -17.20
N LEU A 211 10.56 -10.74 -16.44
CA LEU A 211 11.49 -11.87 -16.43
C LEU A 211 11.54 -12.54 -17.82
N ARG A 212 10.44 -12.49 -18.58
CA ARG A 212 10.38 -12.97 -19.98
C ARG A 212 11.30 -12.19 -20.91
N ASP A 213 11.36 -10.87 -20.81
CA ASP A 213 12.30 -10.06 -21.61
C ASP A 213 13.76 -10.30 -21.17
N LEU A 214 14.04 -10.55 -19.88
CA LEU A 214 15.37 -10.97 -19.43
C LEU A 214 15.76 -12.35 -19.99
N ILE A 215 14.82 -13.30 -20.06
CA ILE A 215 15.03 -14.63 -20.67
C ILE A 215 15.19 -14.53 -22.20
N ARG A 216 14.47 -13.62 -22.87
CA ARG A 216 14.54 -13.41 -24.33
C ARG A 216 15.79 -12.65 -24.78
N GLU A 217 16.15 -11.57 -24.09
CA GLU A 217 17.22 -10.67 -24.51
C GLU A 217 18.56 -10.90 -23.78
N GLY A 218 18.55 -11.50 -22.59
CA GLY A 218 19.72 -11.61 -21.71
C GLY A 218 20.10 -10.29 -21.03
N LEU A 219 20.98 -10.37 -20.02
CA LEU A 219 21.49 -9.22 -19.26
C LEU A 219 22.65 -8.50 -19.97
N GLY A 220 22.43 -7.29 -20.49
CA GLY A 220 23.48 -6.53 -21.19
C GLY A 220 22.93 -5.37 -22.01
N GLY A 221 23.51 -5.13 -23.19
CA GLY A 221 23.03 -4.20 -24.21
C GLY A 221 23.35 -2.72 -23.95
N ILE A 222 24.20 -2.42 -22.95
CA ILE A 222 24.61 -1.05 -22.60
C ILE A 222 26.02 -0.77 -23.16
N PRO A 223 26.26 0.38 -23.82
CA PRO A 223 27.60 0.78 -24.26
C PRO A 223 28.64 0.74 -23.14
N ASP A 224 29.85 0.31 -23.47
CA ASP A 224 30.99 0.20 -22.55
C ASP A 224 30.71 -0.64 -21.28
N LYS A 225 29.79 -1.62 -21.39
CA LYS A 225 29.49 -2.64 -20.36
C LYS A 225 29.55 -4.05 -20.95
N ILE A 226 29.90 -5.02 -20.12
CA ILE A 226 29.84 -6.44 -20.47
C ILE A 226 28.37 -6.83 -20.69
N SER A 227 28.12 -7.62 -21.74
CA SER A 227 26.78 -8.12 -22.07
C SER A 227 26.78 -9.65 -22.10
N SER A 228 25.82 -10.23 -21.41
CA SER A 228 25.51 -11.66 -21.42
C SER A 228 24.52 -11.95 -22.55
N LYS A 229 24.62 -13.15 -23.13
CA LYS A 229 23.56 -13.70 -23.99
C LYS A 229 22.37 -14.17 -23.13
N PRO A 230 21.18 -14.36 -23.72
CA PRO A 230 20.10 -15.12 -23.12
C PRO A 230 20.59 -16.41 -22.43
N ALA A 231 20.11 -16.68 -21.23
CA ALA A 231 20.51 -17.86 -20.47
C ALA A 231 19.93 -19.14 -21.12
N SER A 232 20.74 -20.19 -21.24
CA SER A 232 20.28 -21.53 -21.69
C SER A 232 20.07 -22.53 -20.56
N HIS A 233 20.53 -22.22 -19.34
CA HIS A 233 20.50 -23.11 -18.18
C HIS A 233 20.02 -22.38 -16.93
N LEU A 234 19.31 -23.08 -16.03
CA LEU A 234 18.69 -22.48 -14.84
C LEU A 234 19.69 -21.73 -13.95
N SER A 235 20.88 -22.28 -13.75
CA SER A 235 21.95 -21.68 -12.94
C SER A 235 22.47 -20.36 -13.55
N THR A 236 22.49 -20.25 -14.88
CA THR A 236 22.87 -19.03 -15.59
C THR A 236 21.77 -17.98 -15.49
N LEU A 237 20.49 -18.39 -15.59
CA LEU A 237 19.36 -17.49 -15.37
C LEU A 237 19.34 -16.95 -13.94
N ALA A 238 19.51 -17.82 -12.94
CA ALA A 238 19.63 -17.43 -11.54
C ALA A 238 20.70 -16.35 -11.31
N ASN A 239 21.88 -16.51 -11.91
CA ASN A 239 22.94 -15.50 -11.85
C ASN A 239 22.57 -14.19 -12.57
N GLN A 240 21.94 -14.26 -13.76
CA GLN A 240 21.48 -13.06 -14.45
C GLN A 240 20.38 -12.31 -13.67
N MET A 241 19.45 -13.01 -13.01
CA MET A 241 18.44 -12.40 -12.14
C MET A 241 19.05 -11.66 -10.93
N VAL A 242 20.02 -12.27 -10.23
CA VAL A 242 20.74 -11.62 -9.13
C VAL A 242 21.44 -10.35 -9.61
N ASN A 243 22.17 -10.42 -10.74
CA ASN A 243 22.88 -9.28 -11.29
C ASN A 243 21.93 -8.18 -11.80
N PHE A 244 20.80 -8.54 -12.41
CA PHE A 244 19.79 -7.61 -12.92
C PHE A 244 19.16 -6.78 -11.80
N LEU A 245 18.61 -7.45 -10.77
CA LEU A 245 18.07 -6.80 -9.57
C LEU A 245 19.17 -6.04 -8.81
N GLY A 246 20.38 -6.60 -8.81
CA GLY A 246 21.59 -6.02 -8.23
C GLY A 246 22.03 -4.70 -8.89
N ILE A 247 21.83 -4.55 -10.20
CA ILE A 247 22.08 -3.30 -10.92
C ILE A 247 20.96 -2.30 -10.61
N LEU A 248 19.70 -2.71 -10.78
CA LEU A 248 18.55 -1.81 -10.80
C LEU A 248 18.22 -1.18 -9.43
N GLN A 249 18.61 -1.79 -8.31
CA GLN A 249 18.57 -1.16 -6.97
C GLN A 249 19.38 0.17 -6.86
N ASN A 250 20.24 0.47 -7.85
CA ASN A 250 21.01 1.71 -7.93
C ASN A 250 20.40 2.73 -8.91
N GLU A 251 19.53 2.30 -9.82
CA GLU A 251 18.75 3.19 -10.69
C GLU A 251 17.36 3.53 -10.08
N TRP A 252 16.94 2.82 -9.03
CA TRP A 252 15.63 2.95 -8.37
C TRP A 252 15.76 3.03 -6.85
N ALA A 253 14.80 3.68 -6.18
CA ALA A 253 14.89 3.92 -4.75
C ALA A 253 14.48 2.73 -3.87
N GLY A 254 13.33 2.14 -4.21
CA GLY A 254 12.64 1.06 -3.49
C GLY A 254 12.59 -0.26 -4.27
N ALA A 255 11.53 -1.03 -4.05
CA ALA A 255 11.52 -2.46 -4.38
C ALA A 255 11.47 -2.78 -5.89
N GLN A 256 12.10 -3.92 -6.23
CA GLN A 256 12.29 -4.44 -7.58
C GLN A 256 11.63 -5.83 -7.67
N ALA A 257 10.69 -6.03 -8.60
CA ALA A 257 9.87 -7.25 -8.63
C ALA A 257 9.98 -8.05 -9.94
N PHE A 258 9.90 -9.39 -9.83
CA PHE A 258 9.59 -10.30 -10.94
C PHE A 258 8.25 -11.00 -10.69
N SER A 259 7.47 -11.22 -11.75
CA SER A 259 6.24 -12.02 -11.74
C SER A 259 6.44 -13.41 -12.35
N SER A 260 5.50 -14.32 -12.10
CA SER A 260 5.45 -15.64 -12.72
C SER A 260 6.77 -16.41 -12.62
N PHE A 261 7.40 -16.34 -11.44
CA PHE A 261 8.78 -16.76 -11.21
C PHE A 261 8.95 -18.29 -11.34
N ASP A 262 8.02 -19.07 -10.82
CA ASP A 262 7.94 -20.52 -11.03
C ASP A 262 7.63 -20.85 -12.50
N THR A 263 6.60 -20.23 -13.09
CA THR A 263 6.20 -20.43 -14.49
C THR A 263 7.35 -20.19 -15.48
N TYR A 264 8.12 -19.10 -15.32
CA TYR A 264 9.22 -18.76 -16.23
C TYR A 264 10.51 -19.56 -15.99
N LEU A 265 10.70 -20.17 -14.82
CA LEU A 265 11.85 -21.04 -14.55
C LEU A 265 11.60 -22.50 -14.96
N ALA A 266 10.35 -22.95 -15.00
CA ALA A 266 9.98 -24.35 -15.27
C ALA A 266 10.52 -24.92 -16.61
N PRO A 267 10.52 -24.19 -17.75
CA PRO A 267 11.13 -24.67 -18.99
C PRO A 267 12.61 -25.03 -18.88
N PHE A 268 13.38 -24.33 -18.03
CA PHE A 268 14.81 -24.60 -17.84
C PHE A 268 15.03 -25.92 -17.09
N VAL A 269 14.15 -26.26 -16.14
CA VAL A 269 14.17 -27.54 -15.44
C VAL A 269 13.87 -28.69 -16.40
N ARG A 270 12.94 -28.48 -17.34
CA ARG A 270 12.55 -29.46 -18.36
C ARG A 270 13.65 -29.71 -19.39
N VAL A 271 14.19 -28.64 -20.00
CA VAL A 271 15.20 -28.74 -21.08
C VAL A 271 16.50 -29.41 -20.60
N ASP A 272 16.99 -29.04 -19.41
CA ASP A 272 18.19 -29.64 -18.83
C ASP A 272 17.90 -30.97 -18.08
N ASN A 273 16.63 -31.37 -17.95
CA ASN A 273 16.15 -32.51 -17.14
C ASN A 273 16.77 -32.54 -15.72
N LEU A 274 16.77 -31.38 -15.05
CA LEU A 274 17.49 -31.19 -13.78
C LEU A 274 16.96 -32.10 -12.67
N SER A 275 17.84 -32.59 -11.81
CA SER A 275 17.44 -33.23 -10.55
C SER A 275 16.99 -32.19 -9.51
N ASP A 276 16.19 -32.60 -8.53
CA ASP A 276 15.72 -31.71 -7.44
C ASP A 276 16.87 -31.01 -6.71
N LYS A 277 18.03 -31.66 -6.61
CA LYS A 277 19.26 -31.09 -6.05
C LYS A 277 19.80 -29.92 -6.87
N GLU A 278 19.76 -30.00 -8.20
CA GLU A 278 20.25 -28.96 -9.11
C GLU A 278 19.27 -27.78 -9.21
N ILE A 279 17.96 -28.06 -9.13
CA ILE A 279 16.92 -27.03 -8.94
C ILE A 279 17.18 -26.27 -7.64
N LYS A 280 17.27 -26.98 -6.50
CA LYS A 280 17.50 -26.39 -5.18
C LYS A 280 18.83 -25.63 -5.09
N GLN A 281 19.91 -26.13 -5.71
CA GLN A 281 21.20 -25.45 -5.77
C GLN A 281 21.14 -24.14 -6.59
N SER A 282 20.37 -24.13 -7.67
CA SER A 282 20.18 -22.93 -8.50
C SER A 282 19.34 -21.87 -7.78
N LEU A 283 18.25 -22.29 -7.12
CA LEU A 283 17.41 -21.42 -6.29
C LEU A 283 18.16 -20.89 -5.06
N GLN A 284 18.98 -21.72 -4.40
CA GLN A 284 19.87 -21.30 -3.32
C GLN A 284 20.83 -20.20 -3.78
N SER A 285 21.42 -20.35 -4.97
CA SER A 285 22.32 -19.36 -5.56
C SER A 285 21.61 -18.01 -5.81
N PHE A 286 20.34 -18.04 -6.21
CA PHE A 286 19.50 -16.86 -6.36
C PHE A 286 19.15 -16.20 -5.01
N VAL A 287 18.60 -16.97 -4.05
CA VAL A 287 18.17 -16.46 -2.74
C VAL A 287 19.34 -15.87 -1.95
N PHE A 288 20.47 -16.57 -1.83
CA PHE A 288 21.65 -16.01 -1.17
C PHE A 288 22.21 -14.78 -1.91
N GLY A 289 22.13 -14.77 -3.25
CA GLY A 289 22.48 -13.62 -4.07
C GLY A 289 21.67 -12.36 -3.71
N VAL A 290 20.34 -12.45 -3.66
CA VAL A 290 19.48 -11.28 -3.35
C VAL A 290 19.38 -10.93 -1.86
N ASN A 291 19.90 -11.75 -0.94
CA ASN A 291 20.11 -11.35 0.46
C ASN A 291 21.50 -10.76 0.73
N THR A 292 22.44 -10.81 -0.23
CA THR A 292 23.80 -10.30 -0.04
C THR A 292 23.82 -8.76 -0.12
N PRO A 293 24.40 -8.03 0.86
CA PRO A 293 24.44 -6.56 0.84
C PRO A 293 25.27 -5.99 -0.32
N SER A 294 24.59 -5.42 -1.30
CA SER A 294 25.17 -4.90 -2.54
C SER A 294 25.12 -3.37 -2.66
N ARG A 295 24.08 -2.71 -2.12
CA ARG A 295 23.95 -1.24 -2.19
C ARG A 295 24.98 -0.58 -1.28
N TRP A 296 26.12 -0.25 -1.87
CA TRP A 296 27.35 0.22 -1.21
C TRP A 296 27.76 -0.67 -0.01
N GLY A 297 27.52 -1.98 -0.11
CA GLY A 297 27.81 -2.96 0.94
C GLY A 297 26.97 -2.85 2.21
N SER A 298 25.82 -2.14 2.17
CA SER A 298 25.04 -1.80 3.38
C SER A 298 23.57 -2.21 3.36
N GLN A 299 22.96 -2.38 2.19
CA GLN A 299 21.64 -2.98 2.03
C GLN A 299 21.69 -4.09 0.97
N ALA A 300 20.92 -5.16 1.20
CA ALA A 300 20.52 -6.11 0.16
C ALA A 300 19.41 -5.46 -0.71
N PRO A 301 19.26 -5.85 -2.00
CA PRO A 301 18.24 -5.28 -2.87
C PRO A 301 16.83 -5.65 -2.37
N PHE A 302 15.98 -4.66 -2.13
CA PHE A 302 14.59 -4.91 -1.77
C PHE A 302 13.90 -5.57 -2.98
N THR A 303 13.63 -6.86 -2.86
CA THR A 303 13.19 -7.69 -3.98
C THR A 303 11.93 -8.47 -3.65
N ASN A 304 11.07 -8.61 -4.65
CA ASN A 304 9.81 -9.34 -4.59
C ASN A 304 9.76 -10.37 -5.73
N ILE A 305 9.17 -11.53 -5.47
CA ILE A 305 8.76 -12.47 -6.52
C ILE A 305 7.30 -12.86 -6.33
N THR A 306 6.56 -12.96 -7.43
CA THR A 306 5.23 -13.61 -7.44
C THR A 306 5.38 -15.00 -8.04
N LEU A 307 4.79 -15.99 -7.36
CA LEU A 307 4.73 -17.38 -7.79
C LEU A 307 3.27 -17.73 -8.09
N ASP A 308 3.02 -18.29 -9.27
CA ASP A 308 1.67 -18.46 -9.80
C ASP A 308 0.95 -19.69 -9.22
N TRP A 309 1.70 -20.68 -8.70
CA TRP A 309 1.24 -21.99 -8.22
C TRP A 309 0.67 -22.89 -9.33
N THR A 310 -0.30 -22.39 -10.09
CA THR A 310 -0.83 -22.97 -11.34
C THR A 310 -0.37 -22.13 -12.52
N VAL A 311 -0.09 -22.77 -13.67
CA VAL A 311 0.23 -22.05 -14.92
C VAL A 311 -0.92 -21.09 -15.25
N PRO A 312 -0.70 -19.76 -15.36
CA PRO A 312 -1.78 -18.84 -15.68
C PRO A 312 -2.36 -19.10 -17.08
N GLU A 313 -3.68 -18.98 -17.21
CA GLU A 313 -4.43 -19.22 -18.46
C GLU A 313 -3.79 -18.55 -19.69
N ASP A 314 -3.48 -17.25 -19.61
CA ASP A 314 -2.89 -16.54 -20.74
C ASP A 314 -1.43 -16.95 -21.04
N LEU A 315 -0.74 -17.62 -20.12
CA LEU A 315 0.59 -18.19 -20.37
C LEU A 315 0.52 -19.63 -20.86
N CYS A 316 -0.54 -20.38 -20.52
CA CYS A 316 -0.70 -21.81 -20.80
C CYS A 316 -0.27 -22.19 -22.21
N ASP A 317 -0.92 -21.62 -23.23
CA ASP A 317 -0.71 -21.97 -24.65
C ASP A 317 0.46 -21.24 -25.31
N LYS A 318 1.17 -20.36 -24.58
CA LYS A 318 2.33 -19.64 -25.13
C LYS A 318 3.54 -20.59 -25.18
N PRO A 319 4.34 -20.59 -26.27
CA PRO A 319 5.54 -21.42 -26.34
C PRO A 319 6.54 -21.05 -25.25
N ALA A 320 7.10 -22.07 -24.62
CA ALA A 320 8.13 -21.95 -23.60
C ALA A 320 9.43 -21.36 -24.19
N ILE A 321 10.26 -20.70 -23.37
CA ILE A 321 11.43 -19.97 -23.86
C ILE A 321 12.69 -20.30 -23.04
N VAL A 322 13.73 -20.80 -23.72
CA VAL A 322 15.07 -21.06 -23.16
C VAL A 322 16.13 -20.61 -24.17
N GLY A 323 17.26 -20.05 -23.72
CA GLY A 323 18.35 -19.61 -24.61
C GLY A 323 17.97 -18.49 -25.57
N GLY A 324 16.92 -17.72 -25.25
CA GLY A 324 16.36 -16.68 -26.12
C GLY A 324 15.56 -17.22 -27.31
N LYS A 325 15.16 -18.49 -27.28
CA LYS A 325 14.40 -19.16 -28.35
C LYS A 325 13.10 -19.75 -27.81
N GLU A 326 12.07 -19.70 -28.64
CA GLU A 326 10.82 -20.44 -28.41
C GLU A 326 11.02 -21.92 -28.71
N LEU A 327 10.33 -22.76 -27.93
CA LEU A 327 10.42 -24.22 -27.95
C LEU A 327 9.18 -24.86 -28.58
N ASP A 328 9.22 -26.18 -28.76
CA ASP A 328 8.15 -27.01 -29.32
C ASP A 328 7.06 -27.40 -28.30
N PHE A 329 7.20 -26.97 -27.05
CA PHE A 329 6.22 -27.13 -25.97
C PHE A 329 5.88 -25.78 -25.32
N SER A 330 4.77 -25.76 -24.58
CA SER A 330 4.15 -24.57 -23.96
C SER A 330 4.53 -24.39 -22.48
N TYR A 331 4.11 -23.29 -21.85
CA TYR A 331 4.21 -23.19 -20.38
C TYR A 331 3.24 -24.14 -19.67
N GLY A 332 2.08 -24.46 -20.28
CA GLY A 332 1.13 -25.44 -19.76
C GLY A 332 1.74 -26.83 -19.55
N ASP A 333 2.60 -27.25 -20.48
CA ASP A 333 3.33 -28.52 -20.43
C ASP A 333 4.31 -28.64 -19.24
N CYS A 334 4.63 -27.54 -18.57
CA CYS A 334 5.70 -27.43 -17.56
C CYS A 334 5.20 -27.47 -16.09
N ARG A 335 3.93 -27.84 -15.84
CA ARG A 335 3.39 -27.90 -14.46
C ARG A 335 4.20 -28.81 -13.52
N PRO A 336 4.62 -30.04 -13.88
CA PRO A 336 5.44 -30.88 -13.00
C PRO A 336 6.76 -30.21 -12.59
N GLU A 337 7.34 -29.40 -13.47
CA GLU A 337 8.56 -28.65 -13.21
C GLU A 337 8.31 -27.42 -12.31
N MET A 338 7.18 -26.73 -12.46
CA MET A 338 6.74 -25.70 -11.50
C MET A 338 6.55 -26.26 -10.09
N ASP A 339 5.90 -27.42 -9.96
CA ASP A 339 5.68 -28.05 -8.65
C ASP A 339 7.01 -28.45 -7.98
N ARG A 340 8.03 -28.82 -8.76
CA ARG A 340 9.38 -29.11 -8.28
C ARG A 340 10.17 -27.86 -7.90
N ILE A 341 10.01 -26.76 -8.65
CA ILE A 341 10.56 -25.44 -8.28
C ILE A 341 9.95 -24.96 -6.96
N ASN A 342 8.63 -25.04 -6.83
CA ASN A 342 7.93 -24.62 -5.62
C ASN A 342 8.36 -25.43 -4.39
N ARG A 343 8.45 -26.76 -4.50
CA ARG A 343 9.02 -27.60 -3.43
C ARG A 343 10.43 -27.13 -3.04
N ALA A 344 11.34 -27.04 -4.01
CA ALA A 344 12.74 -26.69 -3.75
C ALA A 344 12.93 -25.27 -3.19
N PHE A 345 12.07 -24.32 -3.58
CA PHE A 345 12.06 -22.96 -3.04
C PHE A 345 11.55 -22.94 -1.59
N ILE A 346 10.42 -23.58 -1.31
CA ILE A 346 9.81 -23.58 0.03
C ILE A 346 10.70 -24.33 1.04
N GLU A 347 11.30 -25.46 0.66
CA GLU A 347 12.27 -26.17 1.52
C GLU A 347 13.47 -25.28 1.90
N LEU A 348 14.04 -24.56 0.93
CA LEU A 348 15.15 -23.63 1.14
C LEU A 348 14.75 -22.47 2.07
N MET A 349 13.53 -21.93 1.90
CA MET A 349 13.00 -20.88 2.76
C MET A 349 12.65 -21.39 4.18
N LEU A 350 12.32 -22.67 4.34
CA LEU A 350 12.14 -23.37 5.63
C LEU A 350 13.46 -23.62 6.37
N GLU A 351 14.53 -23.94 5.64
CA GLU A 351 15.90 -24.07 6.16
C GLU A 351 16.37 -22.74 6.75
N GLY A 352 16.33 -21.66 5.97
CA GLY A 352 16.79 -20.33 6.38
C GLY A 352 18.30 -20.14 6.24
N ASP A 353 18.83 -19.11 6.91
CA ASP A 353 20.27 -18.81 6.90
C ASP A 353 21.08 -19.76 7.80
N ALA A 354 22.41 -19.62 7.78
CA ALA A 354 23.33 -20.44 8.58
C ALA A 354 23.22 -20.26 10.11
N SER A 355 22.27 -19.46 10.61
CA SER A 355 21.89 -19.34 12.02
C SER A 355 20.40 -19.65 12.28
N GLY A 356 19.66 -20.14 11.27
CA GLY A 356 18.23 -20.43 11.36
C GLY A 356 17.32 -19.19 11.26
N ARG A 357 17.79 -18.07 10.72
CA ARG A 357 16.94 -16.91 10.39
C ARG A 357 16.13 -17.21 9.13
N GLY A 358 14.85 -16.83 9.11
CA GLY A 358 14.09 -16.81 7.86
C GLY A 358 14.70 -15.81 6.86
N PHE A 359 14.73 -16.15 5.57
CA PHE A 359 15.25 -15.23 4.55
C PHE A 359 14.40 -13.98 4.44
N GLN A 360 15.08 -12.85 4.20
CA GLN A 360 14.47 -11.52 4.19
C GLN A 360 14.05 -11.09 2.79
N TYR A 361 14.71 -11.65 1.78
CA TYR A 361 14.47 -11.45 0.35
C TYR A 361 14.64 -12.79 -0.43
N PRO A 362 14.12 -12.89 -1.66
CA PRO A 362 13.04 -12.04 -2.15
C PRO A 362 11.81 -12.26 -1.26
N ILE A 363 10.95 -11.26 -1.11
CA ILE A 363 9.66 -11.45 -0.45
C ILE A 363 8.76 -12.22 -1.44
N PRO A 364 8.35 -13.46 -1.15
CA PRO A 364 7.49 -14.22 -2.04
C PRO A 364 6.03 -13.84 -1.81
N THR A 365 5.30 -13.73 -2.91
CA THR A 365 3.84 -13.67 -2.98
C THR A 365 3.35 -14.93 -3.67
N TYR A 366 2.42 -15.65 -3.07
CA TYR A 366 1.73 -16.77 -3.71
C TYR A 366 0.30 -16.38 -4.11
N ASN A 367 -0.06 -16.73 -5.33
CA ASN A 367 -1.42 -16.60 -5.85
C ASN A 367 -2.31 -17.67 -5.23
N VAL A 368 -3.43 -17.27 -4.63
CA VAL A 368 -4.45 -18.18 -4.07
C VAL A 368 -5.69 -18.10 -4.97
N THR A 369 -5.82 -19.09 -5.85
CA THR A 369 -6.88 -19.23 -6.86
C THR A 369 -7.90 -20.30 -6.46
N ARG A 370 -8.99 -20.45 -7.22
CA ARG A 370 -10.07 -21.40 -6.90
C ARG A 370 -9.66 -22.87 -7.10
N ASP A 371 -8.68 -23.12 -7.95
CA ASP A 371 -8.05 -24.42 -8.23
C ASP A 371 -6.89 -24.77 -7.27
N PHE A 372 -6.60 -23.92 -6.27
CA PHE A 372 -5.49 -24.15 -5.35
C PHE A 372 -5.66 -25.47 -4.56
N ASP A 373 -4.76 -26.43 -4.78
CA ASP A 373 -4.73 -27.68 -4.01
C ASP A 373 -4.15 -27.46 -2.60
N TRP A 374 -5.07 -27.36 -1.63
CA TRP A 374 -4.81 -27.15 -0.20
C TRP A 374 -4.18 -28.35 0.52
N ASP A 375 -4.28 -29.56 -0.03
CA ASP A 375 -3.87 -30.82 0.61
C ASP A 375 -2.62 -31.43 -0.06
N SER A 376 -2.15 -30.84 -1.16
CA SER A 376 -0.89 -31.20 -1.83
C SER A 376 0.33 -31.25 -0.88
N PRO A 377 1.32 -32.12 -1.16
CA PRO A 377 2.60 -32.11 -0.43
C PRO A 377 3.31 -30.75 -0.44
N ASN A 378 3.11 -29.95 -1.49
CA ASN A 378 3.63 -28.60 -1.59
C ASN A 378 2.85 -27.61 -0.71
N ALA A 379 1.52 -27.69 -0.64
CA ALA A 379 0.72 -26.85 0.25
C ALA A 379 1.06 -27.12 1.72
N LYS A 380 1.29 -28.39 2.10
CA LYS A 380 1.83 -28.72 3.41
C LYS A 380 3.10 -27.91 3.73
N LEU A 381 4.11 -27.96 2.85
CA LEU A 381 5.36 -27.23 3.03
C LEU A 381 5.14 -25.71 3.08
N LEU A 382 4.25 -25.19 2.22
CA LEU A 382 3.87 -23.77 2.17
C LEU A 382 3.31 -23.30 3.52
N PHE A 383 2.44 -24.08 4.14
CA PHE A 383 1.83 -23.73 5.42
C PHE A 383 2.74 -24.03 6.63
N GLU A 384 3.64 -25.01 6.56
CA GLU A 384 4.75 -25.14 7.52
C GLU A 384 5.67 -23.89 7.48
N MET A 385 6.00 -23.38 6.27
CA MET A 385 6.79 -22.15 6.09
C MET A 385 6.05 -20.91 6.60
N THR A 386 4.76 -20.81 6.28
CA THR A 386 3.87 -19.72 6.71
C THR A 386 3.75 -19.66 8.23
N ALA A 387 3.53 -20.81 8.87
CA ALA A 387 3.41 -20.91 10.32
C ALA A 387 4.73 -20.60 11.04
N LYS A 388 5.89 -21.05 10.52
CA LYS A 388 7.21 -20.88 11.15
C LYS A 388 7.77 -19.46 11.01
N TYR A 389 7.72 -18.88 9.81
CA TYR A 389 8.41 -17.62 9.49
C TYR A 389 7.49 -16.49 9.03
N GLY A 390 6.18 -16.73 8.90
CA GLY A 390 5.24 -15.72 8.41
C GLY A 390 5.48 -15.31 6.98
N THR A 391 6.00 -16.20 6.14
CA THR A 391 6.20 -16.00 4.70
C THR A 391 5.47 -17.14 3.98
N PRO A 392 4.64 -16.87 2.97
CA PRO A 392 4.69 -15.74 2.04
C PRO A 392 3.75 -14.56 2.39
N TYR A 393 3.58 -13.66 1.42
CA TYR A 393 2.31 -12.96 1.21
C TYR A 393 1.33 -13.88 0.45
N PHE A 394 0.04 -13.79 0.76
CA PHE A 394 -1.02 -14.39 -0.05
C PHE A 394 -1.74 -13.30 -0.84
N GLN A 395 -2.00 -13.57 -2.11
CA GLN A 395 -2.81 -12.75 -3.00
C GLN A 395 -4.11 -13.49 -3.31
N ASN A 396 -5.24 -12.91 -2.93
CA ASN A 396 -6.56 -13.55 -3.00
C ASN A 396 -7.19 -13.36 -4.39
N PHE A 397 -7.37 -14.44 -5.14
CA PHE A 397 -8.13 -14.48 -6.40
C PHE A 397 -9.41 -15.34 -6.31
N ILE A 398 -9.81 -15.74 -5.09
CA ILE A 398 -11.02 -16.55 -4.86
C ILE A 398 -12.24 -15.66 -4.75
N ASN A 399 -12.15 -14.64 -3.89
CA ASN A 399 -13.25 -13.76 -3.51
C ASN A 399 -12.95 -12.25 -3.68
N SER A 400 -11.72 -11.85 -4.01
CA SER A 400 -11.44 -10.42 -4.30
C SER A 400 -11.71 -10.06 -5.76
N ASP A 401 -11.80 -8.77 -6.06
CA ASP A 401 -11.94 -8.23 -7.43
C ASP A 401 -10.69 -8.42 -8.33
N LEU A 402 -9.70 -9.22 -7.92
CA LEU A 402 -8.48 -9.48 -8.68
C LEU A 402 -8.65 -10.68 -9.63
N ASN A 403 -8.00 -10.62 -10.79
CA ASN A 403 -7.93 -11.68 -11.79
C ASN A 403 -6.45 -12.09 -12.01
N PRO A 404 -6.06 -13.38 -11.99
CA PRO A 404 -4.67 -13.81 -12.19
C PRO A 404 -4.05 -13.34 -13.52
N ALA A 405 -4.85 -13.26 -14.58
CA ALA A 405 -4.40 -12.75 -15.88
C ALA A 405 -4.19 -11.21 -15.89
N ASP A 406 -4.63 -10.51 -14.84
CA ASP A 406 -4.64 -9.04 -14.77
C ASP A 406 -3.59 -8.42 -13.83
N VAL A 407 -2.84 -9.24 -13.07
CA VAL A 407 -1.96 -8.73 -12.01
C VAL A 407 -0.55 -9.32 -12.09
N ARG A 408 0.27 -8.82 -13.03
CA ARG A 408 1.67 -9.25 -13.23
C ARG A 408 2.76 -8.23 -12.86
N SER A 409 2.44 -7.04 -12.36
CA SER A 409 3.49 -6.05 -12.03
C SER A 409 3.35 -5.54 -10.60
N MET A 410 3.87 -6.36 -9.68
CA MET A 410 3.72 -6.16 -8.24
C MET A 410 5.03 -5.86 -7.53
N CYS A 411 5.52 -4.62 -7.68
CA CYS A 411 6.16 -4.01 -6.53
C CYS A 411 5.08 -3.76 -5.46
N CYS A 412 5.20 -4.43 -4.31
CA CYS A 412 4.51 -4.09 -3.05
C CYS A 412 3.01 -3.73 -3.16
N ARG A 413 2.21 -4.66 -3.69
CA ARG A 413 0.73 -4.76 -3.52
C ARG A 413 -0.17 -3.92 -4.46
N LEU A 414 0.34 -3.32 -5.52
CA LEU A 414 -0.35 -2.32 -6.37
C LEU A 414 -1.54 -2.88 -7.21
N ARG A 415 -2.79 -2.59 -6.86
CA ARG A 415 -3.97 -3.00 -7.65
C ARG A 415 -4.02 -2.29 -9.03
N LEU A 416 -4.31 -3.02 -10.11
CA LEU A 416 -4.31 -2.50 -11.49
C LEU A 416 -5.73 -2.49 -12.07
N ASP A 417 -6.17 -1.35 -12.66
CA ASP A 417 -7.33 -1.33 -13.56
C ASP A 417 -6.85 -1.35 -15.01
N LYS A 418 -7.10 -2.48 -15.70
CA LYS A 418 -6.76 -2.65 -17.11
C LYS A 418 -7.54 -1.74 -18.06
N ARG A 419 -8.60 -1.05 -17.65
CA ARG A 419 -9.29 -0.05 -18.50
C ARG A 419 -8.37 1.15 -18.77
N GLU A 420 -7.69 1.65 -17.74
CA GLU A 420 -6.81 2.82 -17.88
C GLU A 420 -5.47 2.47 -18.53
N LEU A 421 -4.94 1.27 -18.27
CA LEU A 421 -3.78 0.75 -19.01
C LEU A 421 -4.09 0.59 -20.50
N ARG A 422 -5.23 -0.04 -20.87
CA ARG A 422 -5.63 -0.24 -22.27
C ARG A 422 -5.95 1.04 -23.04
N LYS A 423 -6.21 2.17 -22.35
CA LYS A 423 -6.35 3.50 -22.99
C LYS A 423 -5.00 4.11 -23.41
N LYS A 424 -3.89 3.70 -22.80
CA LYS A 424 -2.56 4.33 -22.99
C LYS A 424 -1.55 3.37 -23.63
N GLY A 425 -1.49 2.13 -23.16
CA GLY A 425 -0.66 1.06 -23.72
C GLY A 425 -1.23 0.55 -25.05
N GLY A 426 -0.56 0.90 -26.15
CA GLY A 426 -0.90 0.46 -27.50
C GLY A 426 -0.59 -1.03 -27.76
N GLY A 427 -1.32 -1.95 -27.12
CA GLY A 427 -1.23 -3.39 -27.35
C GLY A 427 -1.57 -4.22 -26.12
N LEU A 428 -2.21 -5.37 -26.32
CA LEU A 428 -2.74 -6.24 -25.25
C LEU A 428 -1.66 -7.06 -24.49
N PHE A 429 -0.37 -6.87 -24.79
CA PHE A 429 0.69 -7.77 -24.35
C PHE A 429 1.94 -7.02 -23.87
N GLY A 430 2.39 -7.33 -22.64
CA GLY A 430 3.68 -6.89 -22.07
C GLY A 430 3.62 -5.66 -21.15
N ALA A 431 2.58 -4.81 -21.26
CA ALA A 431 2.40 -3.67 -20.35
C ALA A 431 2.23 -4.12 -18.88
N ASP A 432 1.52 -5.24 -18.67
CA ASP A 432 1.13 -5.76 -17.35
C ASP A 432 2.30 -6.28 -16.49
N GLU A 433 3.51 -6.42 -17.04
CA GLU A 433 4.74 -6.80 -16.31
C GLU A 433 5.63 -5.59 -15.98
N LEU A 434 5.34 -4.41 -16.57
CA LEU A 434 6.20 -3.22 -16.55
C LEU A 434 5.54 -1.99 -15.87
N THR A 435 4.71 -2.22 -14.85
CA THR A 435 4.24 -1.14 -13.95
C THR A 435 5.23 -0.85 -12.81
N GLY A 436 4.92 0.20 -12.07
CA GLY A 436 5.61 0.62 -10.87
C GLY A 436 5.04 1.94 -10.39
N SER A 437 5.82 2.68 -9.60
CA SER A 437 5.45 4.04 -9.20
C SER A 437 6.64 4.99 -9.38
N ILE A 438 6.36 6.16 -9.94
CA ILE A 438 7.36 7.20 -10.14
C ILE A 438 7.67 7.93 -8.83
N GLY A 439 6.75 7.91 -7.88
CA GLY A 439 6.87 8.52 -6.55
C GLY A 439 5.60 8.34 -5.72
N VAL A 440 5.77 8.36 -4.40
CA VAL A 440 4.68 8.34 -3.42
C VAL A 440 4.68 9.67 -2.66
N VAL A 441 3.48 10.21 -2.41
CA VAL A 441 3.25 11.30 -1.45
C VAL A 441 2.18 10.87 -0.45
N THR A 442 2.48 10.92 0.84
CA THR A 442 1.54 10.52 1.90
C THR A 442 1.00 11.75 2.63
N ILE A 443 -0.33 11.89 2.62
CA ILE A 443 -1.04 12.99 3.30
C ILE A 443 -1.08 12.73 4.81
N ASN A 444 -0.85 13.78 5.60
CA ASN A 444 -0.95 13.72 7.06
C ASN A 444 -2.40 13.99 7.50
N LEU A 445 -3.23 12.93 7.59
CA LEU A 445 -4.63 13.08 7.95
C LEU A 445 -4.86 13.66 9.37
N PRO A 446 -4.13 13.24 10.43
CA PRO A 446 -4.25 13.84 11.77
C PRO A 446 -4.13 15.36 11.81
N ARG A 447 -3.18 15.92 11.04
CA ARG A 447 -3.00 17.36 10.88
C ARG A 447 -4.21 18.05 10.24
N ILE A 448 -4.92 17.39 9.33
CA ILE A 448 -6.15 17.91 8.71
C ILE A 448 -7.27 17.93 9.75
N GLY A 449 -7.50 16.81 10.45
CA GLY A 449 -8.54 16.70 11.48
C GLY A 449 -8.42 17.78 12.56
N TYR A 450 -7.24 17.91 13.16
CA TYR A 450 -6.95 18.89 14.22
C TYR A 450 -7.08 20.37 13.80
N LEU A 451 -7.07 20.66 12.50
CA LEU A 451 -7.14 22.01 11.95
C LEU A 451 -8.50 22.36 11.32
N SER A 452 -9.51 21.49 11.43
CA SER A 452 -10.78 21.65 10.73
C SER A 452 -11.95 21.67 11.72
N ARG A 453 -12.82 22.68 11.63
CA ARG A 453 -14.00 22.78 12.52
C ARG A 453 -15.25 22.08 11.98
N ASN A 454 -15.21 21.63 10.74
CA ASN A 454 -16.33 21.08 9.98
C ASN A 454 -15.81 20.40 8.70
N GLU A 455 -16.65 19.56 8.08
CA GLU A 455 -16.32 18.78 6.87
C GLU A 455 -15.88 19.66 5.70
N LYS A 456 -16.48 20.85 5.54
CA LYS A 456 -16.12 21.77 4.45
C LYS A 456 -14.69 22.31 4.59
N GLU A 457 -14.25 22.63 5.81
CA GLU A 457 -12.85 22.93 6.10
C GLU A 457 -11.96 21.70 5.91
N PHE A 458 -12.42 20.52 6.34
CA PHE A 458 -11.69 19.26 6.24
C PHE A 458 -11.37 18.86 4.79
N PHE A 459 -12.40 18.69 3.96
CA PHE A 459 -12.25 18.32 2.56
C PHE A 459 -11.54 19.42 1.75
N GLY A 460 -11.76 20.70 2.08
CA GLY A 460 -11.02 21.81 1.46
C GLY A 460 -9.50 21.75 1.73
N ARG A 461 -9.08 21.36 2.93
CA ARG A 461 -7.67 21.12 3.26
C ARG A 461 -7.12 19.86 2.58
N LEU A 462 -7.91 18.80 2.52
CA LEU A 462 -7.53 17.55 1.85
C LEU A 462 -7.26 17.79 0.36
N ASP A 463 -8.16 18.51 -0.33
CA ASP A 463 -8.00 18.89 -1.74
C ASP A 463 -6.76 19.78 -1.96
N GLU A 464 -6.53 20.80 -1.11
CA GLU A 464 -5.34 21.65 -1.21
C GLU A 464 -4.01 20.87 -1.11
N LEU A 465 -3.98 19.84 -0.25
CA LEU A 465 -2.80 18.97 -0.08
C LEU A 465 -2.70 17.92 -1.20
N MET A 466 -3.82 17.39 -1.69
CA MET A 466 -3.86 16.48 -2.85
C MET A 466 -3.41 17.19 -4.14
N GLU A 467 -3.81 18.45 -4.36
CA GLU A 467 -3.38 19.25 -5.51
C GLU A 467 -1.86 19.51 -5.48
N LYS A 468 -1.30 19.84 -4.32
CA LYS A 468 0.16 19.97 -4.14
C LYS A 468 0.87 18.63 -4.35
N ALA A 469 0.30 17.52 -3.86
CA ALA A 469 0.83 16.18 -4.09
C ALA A 469 0.84 15.83 -5.59
N LYS A 470 -0.28 16.01 -6.30
CA LYS A 470 -0.40 15.88 -7.77
C LYS A 470 0.68 16.66 -8.50
N ARG A 471 0.78 17.97 -8.22
CA ARG A 471 1.80 18.85 -8.82
C ARG A 471 3.22 18.35 -8.55
N SER A 472 3.52 17.86 -7.34
CA SER A 472 4.85 17.31 -7.03
C SER A 472 5.16 16.02 -7.80
N LEU A 473 4.18 15.12 -7.95
CA LEU A 473 4.34 13.85 -8.68
C LEU A 473 4.52 14.08 -10.19
N VAL A 474 3.74 14.99 -10.78
CA VAL A 474 3.88 15.42 -12.19
C VAL A 474 5.24 16.10 -12.44
N ILE A 475 5.75 16.90 -11.49
CA ILE A 475 7.09 17.47 -11.56
C ILE A 475 8.14 16.35 -11.50
N LYS A 476 8.02 15.40 -10.56
CA LYS A 476 8.95 14.27 -10.44
C LYS A 476 8.99 13.45 -11.74
N ARG A 477 7.83 13.09 -12.30
CA ARG A 477 7.74 12.36 -13.58
C ARG A 477 8.45 13.08 -14.72
N LYS A 478 8.20 14.38 -14.91
CA LYS A 478 8.84 15.18 -15.98
C LYS A 478 10.36 15.29 -15.80
N VAL A 479 10.86 15.34 -14.56
CA VAL A 479 12.30 15.32 -14.28
C VAL A 479 12.90 13.94 -14.56
N ILE A 480 12.33 12.87 -14.01
CA ILE A 480 12.87 11.51 -14.16
C ILE A 480 12.78 11.01 -15.62
N GLN A 481 11.72 11.34 -16.37
CA GLN A 481 11.64 11.07 -17.82
C GLN A 481 12.78 11.76 -18.57
N ARG A 482 13.00 13.06 -18.37
CA ARG A 482 14.10 13.80 -19.02
C ARG A 482 15.47 13.18 -18.71
N LEU A 483 15.66 12.62 -17.51
CA LEU A 483 16.90 11.93 -17.12
C LEU A 483 17.05 10.57 -17.81
N LEU A 484 15.95 9.83 -18.01
CA LEU A 484 15.91 8.63 -18.87
C LEU A 484 16.27 8.99 -20.33
N ASP A 485 15.72 10.08 -20.84
CA ASP A 485 15.91 10.54 -22.23
C ASP A 485 17.39 10.88 -22.51
N VAL A 486 18.07 11.58 -21.59
CA VAL A 486 19.52 11.86 -21.71
C VAL A 486 20.42 10.68 -21.31
N GLY A 487 19.85 9.58 -20.79
CA GLY A 487 20.56 8.32 -20.54
C GLY A 487 21.16 8.13 -19.15
N LEU A 488 20.64 8.81 -18.12
CA LEU A 488 21.11 8.63 -16.73
C LEU A 488 20.79 7.23 -16.16
N PHE A 489 19.71 6.60 -16.62
CA PHE A 489 19.27 5.25 -16.21
C PHE A 489 19.42 4.27 -17.39
N PRO A 490 20.64 3.87 -17.77
CA PRO A 490 20.88 3.08 -18.97
C PRO A 490 20.16 1.71 -18.96
N TYR A 491 20.11 1.01 -17.82
CA TYR A 491 19.46 -0.30 -17.75
C TYR A 491 17.93 -0.17 -17.76
N THR A 492 17.38 0.78 -17.01
CA THR A 492 15.95 1.12 -17.04
C THR A 492 15.50 1.53 -18.45
N LYS A 493 16.29 2.33 -19.16
CA LYS A 493 15.98 2.73 -20.55
C LYS A 493 15.90 1.55 -21.51
N ARG A 494 16.69 0.50 -21.25
CA ARG A 494 16.70 -0.73 -22.06
C ARG A 494 15.53 -1.66 -21.74
N TYR A 495 15.29 -1.96 -20.46
CA TYR A 495 14.36 -3.00 -20.05
C TYR A 495 12.94 -2.49 -19.70
N LEU A 496 12.80 -1.24 -19.26
CA LEU A 496 11.50 -0.62 -18.99
C LEU A 496 11.00 0.26 -20.16
N ARG A 497 11.94 0.94 -20.84
CA ARG A 497 11.74 1.76 -22.05
C ARG A 497 10.93 3.06 -21.84
N THR A 498 9.82 3.05 -21.09
CA THR A 498 8.96 4.22 -20.81
C THR A 498 8.37 4.19 -19.39
N PHE A 499 7.97 5.36 -18.86
CA PHE A 499 7.23 5.48 -17.59
C PHE A 499 5.70 5.64 -17.77
N GLU A 500 5.16 5.49 -18.99
CA GLU A 500 3.71 5.59 -19.26
C GLU A 500 2.86 4.68 -18.37
N ASN A 501 3.31 3.44 -18.14
CA ASN A 501 2.62 2.46 -17.30
C ASN A 501 2.86 2.65 -15.78
N HIS A 502 3.65 3.64 -15.35
CA HIS A 502 3.96 3.87 -13.93
C HIS A 502 3.00 4.85 -13.27
N PHE A 503 2.60 4.56 -12.03
CA PHE A 503 1.66 5.37 -11.27
C PHE A 503 2.31 6.57 -10.56
N SER A 504 1.54 7.63 -10.39
CA SER A 504 1.75 8.75 -9.48
C SER A 504 0.97 8.46 -8.20
N THR A 505 1.62 8.03 -7.13
CA THR A 505 0.93 7.46 -5.97
C THR A 505 0.68 8.50 -4.89
N ILE A 506 -0.58 8.62 -4.44
CA ILE A 506 -0.94 9.37 -3.24
C ILE A 506 -1.45 8.38 -2.20
N GLY A 507 -0.93 8.46 -0.97
CA GLY A 507 -1.32 7.59 0.13
C GLY A 507 -1.69 8.36 1.39
N ILE A 508 -2.08 7.63 2.43
CA ILE A 508 -2.48 8.21 3.72
C ILE A 508 -1.79 7.52 4.91
N VAL A 509 -1.76 8.21 6.04
CA VAL A 509 -1.40 7.67 7.35
C VAL A 509 -2.23 8.37 8.44
N GLY A 510 -2.54 7.65 9.51
CA GLY A 510 -3.20 8.19 10.69
C GLY A 510 -4.70 8.45 10.54
N MET A 511 -5.45 7.63 9.78
CA MET A 511 -6.92 7.75 9.74
C MET A 511 -7.52 7.68 11.15
N ASN A 512 -7.05 6.76 12.00
CA ASN A 512 -7.52 6.63 13.37
C ASN A 512 -7.32 7.94 14.16
N GLU A 513 -6.10 8.48 14.19
CA GLU A 513 -5.84 9.70 14.95
C GLU A 513 -6.47 10.93 14.28
N CYS A 514 -6.74 10.89 12.97
CA CYS A 514 -7.54 11.91 12.26
C CYS A 514 -8.97 11.98 12.79
N LEU A 515 -9.65 10.83 12.90
CA LEU A 515 -11.00 10.75 13.47
C LEU A 515 -11.03 11.26 14.91
N GLN A 516 -10.05 10.86 15.72
CA GLN A 516 -9.92 11.30 17.11
C GLN A 516 -9.73 12.82 17.26
N ASN A 517 -8.95 13.43 16.36
CA ASN A 517 -8.68 14.87 16.36
C ASN A 517 -9.82 15.71 15.74
N PHE A 518 -10.65 15.13 14.87
CA PHE A 518 -11.71 15.85 14.17
C PHE A 518 -13.07 15.77 14.89
N PHE A 519 -13.44 14.58 15.38
CA PHE A 519 -14.69 14.35 16.11
C PHE A 519 -14.49 14.38 17.62
N SER A 520 -13.92 13.31 18.18
CA SER A 520 -13.57 13.20 19.61
C SER A 520 -12.67 11.98 19.85
N PRO A 521 -11.91 11.91 20.97
CA PRO A 521 -10.97 10.81 21.24
C PRO A 521 -11.55 9.39 21.20
N SER A 522 -12.88 9.24 21.32
CA SER A 522 -13.60 7.97 21.25
C SER A 522 -13.93 7.49 19.82
N ILE A 523 -13.91 8.37 18.81
CA ILE A 523 -14.19 7.98 17.42
C ILE A 523 -12.89 7.49 16.77
N THR A 524 -12.94 6.29 16.21
CA THR A 524 -11.77 5.52 15.71
C THR A 524 -12.13 4.77 14.43
N THR A 525 -11.14 4.17 13.76
CA THR A 525 -11.39 3.28 12.60
C THR A 525 -12.16 2.00 12.95
N ALA A 526 -12.44 1.75 14.24
CA ALA A 526 -13.25 0.63 14.73
C ALA A 526 -14.69 1.02 15.11
N THR A 527 -15.00 2.30 15.29
CA THR A 527 -16.38 2.78 15.52
C THR A 527 -17.13 2.94 14.21
N GLU A 528 -18.43 2.67 14.18
CA GLU A 528 -19.31 2.80 13.01
C GLU A 528 -19.19 4.18 12.34
N GLU A 529 -19.50 5.25 13.07
CA GLU A 529 -19.33 6.66 12.64
C GLU A 529 -17.93 6.96 12.06
N GLY A 530 -16.89 6.44 12.70
CA GLY A 530 -15.51 6.65 12.26
C GLY A 530 -15.11 5.83 11.03
N ARG A 531 -15.63 4.62 10.88
CA ARG A 531 -15.43 3.77 9.69
C ARG A 531 -16.19 4.35 8.49
N ASP A 532 -17.40 4.84 8.69
CA ASP A 532 -18.24 5.40 7.63
C ASP A 532 -17.61 6.72 7.09
N PHE A 533 -17.14 7.61 7.96
CA PHE A 533 -16.37 8.79 7.54
C PHE A 533 -15.02 8.42 6.88
N ALA A 534 -14.35 7.37 7.36
CA ALA A 534 -13.13 6.86 6.73
C ALA A 534 -13.38 6.30 5.32
N LEU A 535 -14.53 5.65 5.08
CA LEU A 535 -14.98 5.21 3.77
C LEU A 535 -15.30 6.40 2.86
N GLU A 536 -16.01 7.41 3.35
CA GLU A 536 -16.29 8.66 2.60
C GLU A 536 -14.98 9.33 2.17
N LEU A 537 -14.02 9.50 3.09
CA LEU A 537 -12.72 10.10 2.83
C LEU A 537 -11.95 9.33 1.75
N LEU A 538 -11.86 8.00 1.87
CA LEU A 538 -11.17 7.16 0.89
C LEU A 538 -11.83 7.21 -0.49
N GLN A 539 -13.16 7.25 -0.57
CA GLN A 539 -13.89 7.38 -1.84
C GLN A 539 -13.74 8.80 -2.43
N TYR A 540 -13.75 9.84 -1.61
CA TYR A 540 -13.45 11.22 -2.04
C TYR A 540 -12.05 11.30 -2.66
N MET A 541 -11.03 10.76 -1.97
CA MET A 541 -9.67 10.71 -2.52
C MET A 541 -9.59 9.91 -3.82
N LYS A 542 -10.29 8.77 -3.91
CA LYS A 542 -10.35 7.93 -5.12
C LYS A 542 -10.96 8.67 -6.31
N THR A 543 -12.03 9.44 -6.10
CA THR A 543 -12.63 10.28 -7.14
C THR A 543 -11.68 11.40 -7.57
N ARG A 544 -11.09 12.14 -6.63
CA ARG A 544 -10.11 13.21 -6.95
C ARG A 544 -8.87 12.67 -7.69
N LEU A 545 -8.44 11.44 -7.38
CA LEU A 545 -7.39 10.77 -8.14
C LEU A 545 -7.81 10.40 -9.56
N ALA A 546 -9.07 10.02 -9.80
CA ALA A 546 -9.60 9.81 -11.14
C ALA A 546 -9.62 11.12 -11.95
N ASP A 547 -10.12 12.22 -11.36
CA ASP A 547 -10.05 13.56 -11.97
C ASP A 547 -8.61 13.91 -12.38
N PHE A 548 -7.64 13.65 -11.51
CA PHE A 548 -6.22 13.89 -11.79
C PHE A 548 -5.67 13.06 -12.95
N GLN A 549 -6.16 11.85 -13.20
CA GLN A 549 -5.78 11.08 -14.40
C GLN A 549 -6.30 11.72 -15.68
N GLU A 550 -7.56 12.20 -15.68
CA GLU A 550 -8.18 12.86 -16.82
C GLU A 550 -7.53 14.23 -17.11
N GLU A 551 -7.27 15.03 -16.08
CA GLU A 551 -6.61 16.34 -16.18
C GLU A 551 -5.18 16.26 -16.73
N THR A 552 -4.40 15.23 -16.35
CA THR A 552 -2.95 15.20 -16.58
C THR A 552 -2.49 14.24 -17.66
N GLY A 553 -3.28 13.20 -17.96
CA GLY A 553 -2.83 12.06 -18.77
C GLY A 553 -1.92 11.06 -18.05
N ASP A 554 -1.52 11.30 -16.80
CA ASP A 554 -0.76 10.34 -15.97
C ASP A 554 -1.69 9.26 -15.37
N LEU A 555 -1.11 8.18 -14.84
CA LEU A 555 -1.82 7.21 -13.99
C LEU A 555 -1.68 7.61 -12.53
N PHE A 556 -2.73 7.46 -11.71
CA PHE A 556 -2.77 7.81 -10.29
C PHE A 556 -3.44 6.71 -9.47
N ASN A 557 -2.96 6.46 -8.25
CA ASN A 557 -3.55 5.47 -7.35
C ASN A 557 -3.47 5.84 -5.86
N LEU A 558 -4.40 5.25 -5.08
CA LEU A 558 -4.57 5.47 -3.65
C LEU A 558 -3.89 4.35 -2.85
N GLU A 559 -2.89 4.68 -2.02
CA GLU A 559 -2.10 3.68 -1.28
C GLU A 559 -2.34 3.69 0.24
N ALA A 560 -2.46 2.49 0.82
CA ALA A 560 -2.33 2.25 2.25
C ALA A 560 -0.84 2.24 2.64
N THR A 561 -0.22 3.42 2.70
CA THR A 561 1.25 3.56 2.81
C THR A 561 1.82 2.82 4.04
N PRO A 562 2.87 1.97 3.90
CA PRO A 562 3.51 1.26 5.02
C PRO A 562 4.11 2.16 6.11
N ALA A 563 4.41 3.42 5.76
CA ALA A 563 4.70 4.53 6.66
C ALA A 563 5.78 4.27 7.74
N GLU A 564 6.81 3.47 7.43
CA GLU A 564 7.86 3.05 8.38
C GLU A 564 8.46 4.23 9.17
N SER A 565 9.12 5.16 8.47
CA SER A 565 9.60 6.43 9.05
C SER A 565 8.50 7.49 9.09
N THR A 566 7.61 7.49 8.10
CA THR A 566 6.59 8.53 7.89
C THR A 566 5.65 8.68 9.09
N SER A 567 5.18 7.57 9.65
CA SER A 567 4.32 7.52 10.84
C SER A 567 4.96 8.23 12.04
N TYR A 568 6.21 7.87 12.38
CA TYR A 568 6.95 8.50 13.48
C TYR A 568 7.29 9.97 13.18
N ARG A 569 7.79 10.26 11.97
CA ARG A 569 8.20 11.61 11.55
C ARG A 569 7.05 12.61 11.63
N LEU A 570 5.88 12.25 11.11
CA LEU A 570 4.72 13.15 11.09
C LEU A 570 4.20 13.33 12.53
N ALA A 571 3.93 12.27 13.27
CA ALA A 571 3.45 12.36 14.66
C ALA A 571 4.38 13.18 15.57
N LYS A 572 5.70 13.06 15.40
CA LYS A 572 6.70 13.85 16.11
C LYS A 572 6.65 15.34 15.75
N HIS A 573 6.74 15.68 14.46
CA HIS A 573 6.65 17.08 14.01
C HIS A 573 5.29 17.72 14.37
N ASP A 574 4.25 16.90 14.49
CA ASP A 574 2.92 17.32 14.86
C ASP A 574 2.83 17.63 16.36
N LYS A 575 3.30 16.72 17.23
CA LYS A 575 3.43 16.95 18.67
C LYS A 575 4.35 18.13 19.02
N GLU A 576 5.47 18.29 18.30
CA GLU A 576 6.40 19.42 18.49
C GLU A 576 5.76 20.79 18.15
N ARG A 577 4.82 20.83 17.20
CA ARG A 577 4.18 22.07 16.70
C ARG A 577 2.84 22.35 17.38
N TYR A 578 2.06 21.31 17.71
CA TYR A 578 0.77 21.33 18.39
C TYR A 578 0.76 20.26 19.52
N PRO A 579 1.19 20.58 20.76
CA PRO A 579 1.31 19.59 21.83
C PRO A 579 0.02 18.79 22.12
N GLU A 580 -1.13 19.46 22.00
CA GLU A 580 -2.47 18.92 22.24
C GLU A 580 -3.00 18.01 21.11
N ILE A 581 -2.31 17.89 19.96
CA ILE A 581 -2.79 16.99 18.88
C ILE A 581 -2.75 15.54 19.34
N ILE A 582 -3.80 14.78 19.07
CA ILE A 582 -3.85 13.35 19.41
C ILE A 582 -2.94 12.59 18.46
N ALA A 583 -2.13 11.70 19.03
CA ALA A 583 -1.26 10.74 18.36
C ALA A 583 -1.23 9.46 19.22
N SER A 584 -1.00 8.30 18.60
CA SER A 584 -0.73 7.06 19.34
C SER A 584 0.72 7.06 19.86
N GLY A 585 1.04 6.14 20.77
CA GLY A 585 2.35 6.06 21.41
C GLY A 585 2.40 6.79 22.76
N THR A 586 2.64 6.00 23.80
CA THR A 586 2.81 6.45 25.19
C THR A 586 4.19 7.07 25.45
N ASP A 587 5.27 6.40 25.05
CA ASP A 587 6.65 6.90 25.22
C ASP A 587 7.13 7.76 24.04
N GLU A 588 6.80 7.35 22.81
CA GLU A 588 7.29 7.94 21.55
C GLU A 588 6.13 7.99 20.55
N PRO A 589 5.76 9.17 19.99
CA PRO A 589 4.51 9.34 19.25
C PRO A 589 4.59 8.74 17.84
N TYR A 590 3.51 8.07 17.41
CA TYR A 590 3.34 7.54 16.06
C TYR A 590 1.89 7.71 15.58
N TYR A 591 1.69 7.54 14.27
CA TYR A 591 0.36 7.48 13.65
C TYR A 591 0.06 6.08 13.12
N THR A 592 -1.15 5.60 13.32
CA THR A 592 -1.61 4.29 12.85
C THR A 592 -1.46 4.20 11.34
N ASN A 593 -0.98 3.06 10.83
CA ASN A 593 -0.74 2.88 9.40
C ASN A 593 -2.05 3.04 8.61
N SER A 594 -2.01 3.87 7.56
CA SER A 594 -3.14 4.17 6.66
C SER A 594 -4.51 4.30 7.34
N SER A 595 -5.38 3.29 7.15
CA SER A 595 -6.74 3.15 7.68
C SER A 595 -6.91 1.91 8.58
N GLN A 596 -5.81 1.36 9.07
CA GLN A 596 -5.81 0.18 9.96
C GLN A 596 -6.51 0.49 11.30
N LEU A 597 -6.87 -0.55 12.03
CA LEU A 597 -7.38 -0.44 13.40
C LEU A 597 -6.28 0.04 14.37
N PRO A 598 -6.64 0.64 15.52
CA PRO A 598 -5.68 0.90 16.59
C PRO A 598 -4.98 -0.40 16.99
N VAL A 599 -3.64 -0.40 17.10
CA VAL A 599 -2.86 -1.64 17.22
C VAL A 599 -3.15 -2.45 18.49
N GLY A 600 -3.75 -1.85 19.52
CA GLY A 600 -4.18 -2.52 20.75
C GLY A 600 -5.65 -2.99 20.79
N TYR A 601 -6.42 -2.77 19.72
CA TYR A 601 -7.90 -2.85 19.73
C TYR A 601 -8.45 -4.23 20.14
N THR A 602 -8.24 -5.25 19.32
CA THR A 602 -8.81 -6.60 19.49
C THR A 602 -7.75 -7.70 19.37
N SER A 603 -8.09 -8.91 19.80
CA SER A 603 -7.30 -10.13 19.52
C SER A 603 -8.07 -11.17 18.70
N ASP A 604 -9.34 -10.89 18.35
CA ASP A 604 -10.12 -11.71 17.42
C ASP A 604 -9.76 -11.32 15.98
N ILE A 605 -9.38 -12.30 15.17
CA ILE A 605 -8.96 -12.11 13.77
C ILE A 605 -10.15 -11.68 12.91
N PHE A 606 -11.34 -12.24 13.17
CA PHE A 606 -12.53 -12.04 12.34
C PHE A 606 -13.20 -10.71 12.64
N ASP A 607 -13.28 -10.32 13.91
CA ASP A 607 -13.62 -8.95 14.34
C ASP A 607 -12.76 -7.90 13.62
N ALA A 608 -11.43 -8.12 13.58
CA ALA A 608 -10.52 -7.21 12.89
C ALA A 608 -10.65 -7.22 11.35
N LEU A 609 -11.06 -8.34 10.75
CA LEU A 609 -11.32 -8.46 9.31
C LEU A 609 -12.66 -7.81 8.91
N ASP A 610 -13.74 -8.09 9.65
CA ASP A 610 -15.08 -7.52 9.47
C ASP A 610 -15.02 -5.98 9.50
N LEU A 611 -14.24 -5.39 10.41
CA LEU A 611 -14.03 -3.94 10.52
C LEU A 611 -13.10 -3.33 9.45
N GLN A 612 -12.36 -4.14 8.69
CA GLN A 612 -11.32 -3.66 7.76
C GLN A 612 -11.58 -4.00 6.29
N GLU A 613 -12.37 -5.02 5.96
CA GLU A 613 -12.56 -5.48 4.58
C GLU A 613 -12.96 -4.32 3.65
N GLU A 614 -14.01 -3.58 4.00
CA GLU A 614 -14.52 -2.48 3.17
C GLU A 614 -13.45 -1.42 2.94
N LEU A 615 -12.82 -0.93 4.01
CA LEU A 615 -11.73 0.06 3.95
C LEU A 615 -10.58 -0.42 3.06
N GLN A 616 -10.16 -1.69 3.18
CA GLN A 616 -9.05 -2.21 2.38
C GLN A 616 -9.43 -2.43 0.91
N THR A 617 -10.70 -2.69 0.58
CA THR A 617 -11.15 -2.82 -0.83
C THR A 617 -11.24 -1.49 -1.59
N VAL A 618 -11.31 -0.32 -0.92
CA VAL A 618 -11.38 0.99 -1.61
C VAL A 618 -10.07 1.31 -2.34
N TYR A 619 -8.92 0.93 -1.77
CA TYR A 619 -7.59 1.24 -2.29
C TYR A 619 -7.37 0.72 -3.73
N THR A 620 -6.80 1.62 -4.56
CA THR A 620 -6.41 1.33 -5.96
C THR A 620 -4.90 1.19 -6.12
N GLY A 621 -4.12 1.38 -5.06
CA GLY A 621 -2.68 1.17 -5.00
C GLY A 621 -2.34 -0.02 -4.10
N GLY A 622 -1.28 0.12 -3.29
CA GLY A 622 -0.86 -0.92 -2.36
C GLY A 622 -1.76 -1.01 -1.12
N THR A 623 -2.21 -2.22 -0.77
CA THR A 623 -2.88 -2.54 0.51
C THR A 623 -2.46 -3.94 1.01
N VAL A 624 -2.60 -4.22 2.31
CA VAL A 624 -2.45 -5.55 2.91
C VAL A 624 -3.15 -5.59 4.28
N PHE A 625 -3.71 -6.74 4.64
CA PHE A 625 -4.09 -7.06 6.02
C PHE A 625 -3.02 -7.98 6.67
N HIS A 626 -2.57 -7.65 7.88
CA HIS A 626 -1.53 -8.40 8.57
C HIS A 626 -2.10 -9.12 9.80
N VAL A 627 -2.18 -10.45 9.74
CA VAL A 627 -2.55 -11.29 10.89
C VAL A 627 -1.33 -11.43 11.80
N PHE A 628 -1.09 -10.44 12.67
CA PHE A 628 0.00 -10.44 13.63
C PHE A 628 -0.25 -11.46 14.77
N LEU A 629 0.61 -12.46 14.89
CA LEU A 629 0.51 -13.53 15.89
C LEU A 629 1.68 -13.46 16.89
N GLY A 630 1.42 -13.86 18.13
CA GLY A 630 2.43 -13.88 19.20
C GLY A 630 3.56 -14.88 18.94
N GLU A 631 3.23 -16.04 18.36
CA GLU A 631 4.17 -17.09 17.98
C GLU A 631 3.71 -17.88 16.75
N ALA A 632 4.42 -18.95 16.41
CA ALA A 632 4.14 -19.82 15.28
C ALA A 632 2.89 -20.69 15.51
N ILE A 633 2.07 -20.88 14.46
CA ILE A 633 0.97 -21.85 14.50
C ILE A 633 1.58 -23.27 14.54
N SER A 634 1.09 -24.13 15.43
CA SER A 634 1.72 -25.44 15.70
C SER A 634 1.39 -26.53 14.66
N ASP A 635 0.23 -26.48 14.02
CA ASP A 635 -0.16 -27.35 12.91
C ASP A 635 -0.30 -26.58 11.60
N TRP A 636 0.30 -27.10 10.53
CA TRP A 636 0.19 -26.55 9.18
C TRP A 636 -1.25 -26.57 8.68
N ARG A 637 -2.10 -27.53 9.10
CA ARG A 637 -3.52 -27.54 8.69
C ARG A 637 -4.33 -26.43 9.35
N ALA A 638 -4.04 -26.08 10.60
CA ALA A 638 -4.66 -24.92 11.24
C ALA A 638 -4.26 -23.62 10.50
N CYS A 639 -2.98 -23.50 10.10
CA CYS A 639 -2.52 -22.39 9.28
C CYS A 639 -3.19 -22.36 7.89
N ALA A 640 -3.27 -23.51 7.21
CA ALA A 640 -3.94 -23.66 5.92
C ALA A 640 -5.43 -23.28 6.00
N GLN A 641 -6.14 -23.79 7.01
CA GLN A 641 -7.56 -23.52 7.22
C GLN A 641 -7.81 -22.05 7.58
N LEU A 642 -6.92 -21.38 8.33
CA LEU A 642 -7.01 -19.94 8.57
C LEU A 642 -6.86 -19.16 7.25
N VAL A 643 -5.83 -19.45 6.45
CA VAL A 643 -5.60 -18.81 5.15
C VAL A 643 -6.77 -19.04 4.19
N LYS A 644 -7.32 -20.27 4.17
CA LYS A 644 -8.51 -20.65 3.39
C LYS A 644 -9.75 -19.87 3.85
N THR A 645 -10.01 -19.83 5.16
CA THR A 645 -11.16 -19.12 5.73
C THR A 645 -11.11 -17.63 5.39
N ILE A 646 -9.93 -17.00 5.47
CA ILE A 646 -9.75 -15.60 5.06
C ILE A 646 -10.01 -15.42 3.55
N ALA A 647 -9.39 -16.22 2.70
CA ALA A 647 -9.47 -16.08 1.24
C ALA A 647 -10.90 -16.29 0.69
N TYR A 648 -11.66 -17.23 1.25
CA TYR A 648 -13.05 -17.50 0.84
C TYR A 648 -14.07 -16.55 1.49
N SER A 649 -13.84 -16.06 2.72
CA SER A 649 -14.85 -15.25 3.44
C SER A 649 -14.79 -13.75 3.15
N TYR A 650 -13.60 -13.21 2.81
CA TYR A 650 -13.36 -11.77 2.69
C TYR A 650 -12.82 -11.40 1.31
N ARG A 651 -13.22 -10.22 0.78
CA ARG A 651 -12.72 -9.69 -0.50
C ARG A 651 -11.34 -9.01 -0.37
N ILE A 652 -10.63 -9.17 0.74
CA ILE A 652 -9.31 -8.54 0.96
C ILE A 652 -8.31 -9.10 -0.09
N PRO A 653 -7.66 -8.23 -0.89
CA PRO A 653 -6.82 -8.67 -2.02
C PRO A 653 -5.47 -9.24 -1.59
N TYR A 654 -4.93 -8.78 -0.45
CA TYR A 654 -3.61 -9.14 0.05
C TYR A 654 -3.63 -9.34 1.57
N PHE A 655 -3.12 -10.48 2.02
CA PHE A 655 -2.96 -10.73 3.45
C PHE A 655 -1.74 -11.60 3.78
N THR A 656 -1.32 -11.58 5.04
CA THR A 656 -0.17 -12.35 5.53
C THR A 656 -0.43 -12.89 6.93
N ILE A 657 -0.08 -14.15 7.18
CA ILE A 657 0.12 -14.65 8.54
C ILE A 657 1.47 -14.11 9.05
N SER A 658 1.55 -13.67 10.31
CA SER A 658 2.72 -12.94 10.82
C SER A 658 3.08 -13.26 12.27
N PRO A 659 3.56 -14.48 12.56
CA PRO A 659 4.16 -14.87 13.83
C PRO A 659 5.37 -14.01 14.20
N THR A 660 5.57 -13.79 15.49
CA THR A 660 6.85 -13.36 16.04
C THR A 660 7.71 -14.59 16.38
N TYR A 661 9.01 -14.51 16.15
CA TYR A 661 9.97 -15.58 16.47
C TYR A 661 11.31 -15.00 16.93
N SER A 662 12.13 -15.80 17.59
CA SER A 662 13.40 -15.36 18.18
C SER A 662 14.56 -16.27 17.78
N ILE A 663 15.71 -15.69 17.48
CA ILE A 663 16.90 -16.44 17.08
C ILE A 663 17.97 -16.38 18.17
N CYS A 664 18.31 -17.55 18.72
CA CYS A 664 19.41 -17.73 19.67
C CYS A 664 20.71 -18.08 18.93
N PRO A 665 21.86 -17.46 19.27
CA PRO A 665 23.16 -17.81 18.66
C PRO A 665 23.71 -19.19 19.11
N VAL A 666 23.03 -19.88 20.03
CA VAL A 666 23.38 -21.24 20.51
C VAL A 666 22.37 -22.28 20.01
N HIS A 667 21.07 -22.01 20.19
CA HIS A 667 19.99 -22.97 19.89
C HIS A 667 19.27 -22.75 18.56
N GLY A 668 19.57 -21.67 17.82
CA GLY A 668 18.88 -21.34 16.57
C GLY A 668 17.48 -20.80 16.82
N TYR A 669 16.49 -21.30 16.06
CA TYR A 669 15.11 -20.83 16.08
C TYR A 669 14.37 -21.15 17.39
N LEU A 670 13.63 -20.16 17.90
CA LEU A 670 12.69 -20.25 19.01
C LEU A 670 11.34 -19.65 18.54
N ALA A 671 10.23 -20.35 18.81
CA ALA A 671 8.89 -19.79 18.58
C ALA A 671 8.59 -18.66 19.58
N GLY A 672 7.96 -17.58 19.11
CA GLY A 672 7.53 -16.46 19.95
C GLY A 672 8.63 -15.44 20.31
N GLU A 673 8.26 -14.45 21.12
CA GLU A 673 9.18 -13.43 21.64
C GLU A 673 9.95 -13.92 22.87
N HIS A 674 11.27 -14.05 22.73
CA HIS A 674 12.21 -14.35 23.82
C HIS A 674 13.43 -13.46 23.68
N PHE A 675 13.55 -12.35 24.43
CA PHE A 675 14.74 -11.48 24.36
C PHE A 675 16.04 -12.13 24.91
N PHE A 676 15.89 -13.19 25.71
CA PHE A 676 16.96 -14.03 26.23
C PHE A 676 16.52 -15.49 26.10
N CYS A 677 17.42 -16.37 25.65
CA CYS A 677 17.06 -17.75 25.32
C CYS A 677 16.68 -18.56 26.58
N PRO A 678 15.45 -19.13 26.67
CA PRO A 678 15.05 -19.95 27.82
C PRO A 678 15.83 -21.26 27.92
N LEU A 679 16.29 -21.81 26.79
CA LEU A 679 17.10 -23.03 26.77
C LEU A 679 18.50 -22.80 27.37
N CYS A 680 19.18 -21.70 27.01
CA CYS A 680 20.42 -21.29 27.66
C CYS A 680 20.23 -21.08 29.17
N ALA A 681 19.13 -20.46 29.60
CA ALA A 681 18.84 -20.25 31.02
C ALA A 681 18.67 -21.59 31.78
N ALA A 682 17.99 -22.57 31.18
CA ALA A 682 17.85 -23.91 31.73
C ALA A 682 19.18 -24.70 31.75
N GLU A 683 20.05 -24.50 30.77
CA GLU A 683 21.39 -25.10 30.72
C GLU A 683 22.33 -24.52 31.80
N GLU A 684 22.38 -23.19 31.96
CA GLU A 684 23.17 -22.58 33.02
C GLU A 684 22.64 -22.95 34.41
N ARG A 685 21.32 -22.98 34.61
CA ARG A 685 20.70 -23.49 35.85
C ARG A 685 21.21 -24.90 36.20
N ARG A 686 21.16 -25.84 35.25
CA ARG A 686 21.66 -27.21 35.44
C ARG A 686 23.16 -27.25 35.77
N LYS A 687 23.97 -26.37 35.17
CA LYS A 687 25.42 -26.25 35.46
C LYS A 687 25.69 -25.72 36.87
N MET A 688 24.88 -24.77 37.37
CA MET A 688 24.98 -24.26 38.74
C MET A 688 24.59 -25.35 39.75
N GLU A 689 23.46 -26.00 39.53
CA GLU A 689 22.93 -27.11 40.34
C GLU A 689 23.95 -28.27 40.45
N GLN A 690 24.57 -28.67 39.33
CA GLN A 690 25.59 -29.73 39.28
C GLN A 690 26.88 -29.42 40.07
N LYS A 691 27.20 -28.14 40.29
CA LYS A 691 28.35 -27.72 41.11
C LYS A 691 28.01 -27.52 42.59
N GLY A 692 26.73 -27.59 42.97
CA GLY A 692 26.27 -27.19 44.30
C GLY A 692 26.28 -25.68 44.54
N GLU A 693 26.28 -24.86 43.48
CA GLU A 693 26.12 -23.41 43.59
C GLU A 693 24.68 -23.10 44.06
N LYS A 694 24.53 -22.29 45.13
CA LYS A 694 23.20 -21.85 45.59
C LYS A 694 22.67 -20.79 44.63
N ILE A 695 21.50 -21.05 44.05
CA ILE A 695 20.70 -20.06 43.33
C ILE A 695 19.76 -19.42 44.36
N ASP A 696 19.87 -18.10 44.56
CA ASP A 696 18.99 -17.38 45.49
C ASP A 696 17.52 -17.44 45.05
N GLU A 697 16.60 -17.54 46.01
CA GLU A 697 15.16 -17.59 45.73
C GLU A 697 14.70 -16.26 45.09
N GLY A 698 14.30 -16.33 43.81
CA GLY A 698 13.94 -15.16 42.99
C GLY A 698 15.03 -14.71 42.00
N ALA A 699 16.24 -15.29 42.03
CA ALA A 699 17.28 -14.95 41.05
C ALA A 699 16.94 -15.48 39.65
N GLN A 700 16.66 -14.57 38.71
CA GLN A 700 16.40 -14.91 37.32
C GLN A 700 17.72 -15.13 36.56
N ILE A 701 18.05 -16.40 36.30
CA ILE A 701 19.13 -16.77 35.38
C ILE A 701 18.71 -16.37 33.97
N LEU A 702 19.40 -15.38 33.39
CA LEU A 702 19.21 -14.95 32.01
C LEU A 702 20.06 -15.81 31.07
N GLY A 703 19.43 -16.36 30.03
CA GLY A 703 20.14 -17.04 28.95
C GLY A 703 20.82 -16.07 27.97
N THR A 704 21.45 -16.60 26.93
CA THR A 704 22.09 -15.78 25.90
C THR A 704 21.06 -14.87 25.21
N ARG A 705 21.40 -13.59 25.03
CA ARG A 705 20.57 -12.61 24.32
C ARG A 705 20.33 -13.06 22.87
N THR A 706 19.10 -12.89 22.41
CA THR A 706 18.61 -13.32 21.09
C THR A 706 18.48 -12.17 20.11
N GLU A 707 18.07 -12.51 18.88
CA GLU A 707 17.47 -11.58 17.92
C GLU A 707 15.97 -11.91 17.78
N VAL A 708 15.10 -11.13 18.44
CA VAL A 708 13.64 -11.19 18.19
C VAL A 708 13.35 -10.61 16.81
N TYR A 709 12.55 -11.30 15.99
CA TYR A 709 12.11 -10.92 14.65
C TYR A 709 10.59 -10.84 14.59
N SER A 710 10.07 -9.75 14.03
CA SER A 710 8.64 -9.59 13.77
C SER A 710 8.39 -8.72 12.53
N ARG A 711 7.15 -8.76 12.02
CA ARG A 711 6.67 -7.94 10.91
C ARG A 711 5.90 -6.76 11.47
N ILE A 712 6.40 -5.53 11.30
CA ILE A 712 5.69 -4.32 11.77
C ILE A 712 4.85 -3.71 10.63
N VAL A 713 5.50 -3.31 9.54
CA VAL A 713 4.86 -2.55 8.42
C VAL A 713 4.70 -3.34 7.12
N GLY A 714 5.26 -4.55 7.04
CA GLY A 714 5.21 -5.35 5.81
C GLY A 714 6.31 -6.38 5.64
N TYR A 715 7.45 -6.26 6.33
CA TYR A 715 8.58 -7.16 6.16
C TYR A 715 9.25 -7.46 7.51
N TYR A 716 9.94 -8.61 7.59
CA TYR A 716 10.53 -9.11 8.84
C TYR A 716 11.90 -8.49 9.11
N ARG A 717 12.05 -7.76 10.21
CA ARG A 717 13.37 -7.34 10.72
C ARG A 717 13.44 -7.59 12.22
N SER A 718 14.66 -7.62 12.74
CA SER A 718 14.83 -7.74 14.19
C SER A 718 14.25 -6.51 14.87
N VAL A 719 13.48 -6.70 15.96
CA VAL A 719 12.76 -5.63 16.68
C VAL A 719 13.69 -4.47 17.07
N LYS A 720 14.97 -4.78 17.33
CA LYS A 720 16.02 -3.79 17.64
C LYS A 720 16.33 -2.78 16.52
N ASN A 721 16.06 -3.10 15.25
CA ASN A 721 16.46 -2.28 14.08
C ASN A 721 15.47 -1.15 13.73
N TRP A 722 14.19 -1.26 14.12
CA TRP A 722 13.17 -0.26 13.75
C TRP A 722 13.38 1.09 14.47
N ASN A 723 12.77 2.16 13.95
CA ASN A 723 12.74 3.46 14.61
C ASN A 723 11.92 3.46 15.92
N ALA A 724 11.98 4.56 16.68
CA ALA A 724 11.35 4.68 17.99
C ALA A 724 9.82 4.52 17.95
N GLY A 725 9.13 5.23 17.05
CA GLY A 725 7.67 5.11 16.89
C GLY A 725 7.22 3.70 16.51
N LYS A 726 7.94 3.01 15.62
CA LYS A 726 7.62 1.61 15.26
C LYS A 726 7.94 0.61 16.38
N LYS A 727 8.85 0.92 17.30
CA LYS A 727 9.03 0.16 18.56
C LYS A 727 7.90 0.41 19.57
N ALA A 728 7.40 1.65 19.67
CA ALA A 728 6.22 1.96 20.47
C ALA A 728 4.96 1.26 19.93
N GLU A 729 4.73 1.33 18.61
CA GLU A 729 3.65 0.61 17.94
C GLU A 729 3.70 -0.90 18.22
N TYR A 730 4.88 -1.51 18.14
CA TYR A 730 5.05 -2.94 18.45
C TYR A 730 4.80 -3.26 19.94
N LYS A 731 5.27 -2.41 20.86
CA LYS A 731 5.05 -2.54 22.32
C LYS A 731 3.56 -2.43 22.70
N GLU A 732 2.80 -1.61 21.99
CA GLU A 732 1.37 -1.36 22.23
C GLU A 732 0.46 -2.30 21.42
N ARG A 733 1.02 -3.14 20.54
CA ARG A 733 0.26 -4.03 19.67
C ARG A 733 -0.28 -5.22 20.44
N ARG A 734 -1.60 -5.37 20.40
CA ARG A 734 -2.29 -6.62 20.74
C ARG A 734 -2.13 -7.59 19.57
N VAL A 735 -1.52 -8.75 19.82
CA VAL A 735 -1.48 -9.83 18.83
C VAL A 735 -2.83 -10.53 18.77
N PHE A 736 -3.15 -11.10 17.61
CA PHE A 736 -4.31 -11.96 17.47
C PHE A 736 -4.06 -13.32 18.12
N ASP A 737 -5.13 -13.88 18.66
CA ASP A 737 -5.17 -15.19 19.30
C ASP A 737 -5.92 -16.17 18.38
N PRO A 738 -5.25 -17.17 17.79
CA PRO A 738 -5.89 -18.10 16.86
C PRO A 738 -6.84 -19.09 17.56
N ASP A 739 -6.74 -19.24 18.89
CA ASP A 739 -7.66 -20.04 19.71
C ASP A 739 -8.79 -19.19 20.32
N SER A 740 -8.82 -17.87 20.05
CA SER A 740 -9.90 -17.01 20.52
C SER A 740 -11.23 -17.42 19.89
N LYS A 741 -12.22 -17.67 20.75
CA LYS A 741 -13.58 -17.94 20.30
C LYS A 741 -14.18 -16.63 19.79
N PRO A 742 -14.81 -16.61 18.60
CA PRO A 742 -15.57 -15.46 18.15
C PRO A 742 -16.58 -15.05 19.22
N ASN A 743 -16.68 -13.75 19.49
CA ASN A 743 -17.70 -13.23 20.39
C ASN A 743 -19.10 -13.68 19.92
N GLU A 744 -20.02 -13.93 20.85
CA GLU A 744 -21.40 -14.29 20.50
C GLU A 744 -21.99 -13.20 19.61
N ARG A 745 -22.30 -13.58 18.35
CA ARG A 745 -22.46 -12.63 17.24
C ARG A 745 -23.41 -11.49 17.60
N ALA A 746 -22.89 -10.26 17.60
CA ALA A 746 -23.71 -9.09 17.31
C ALA A 746 -24.41 -9.35 15.97
N THR A 747 -25.74 -9.38 15.97
CA THR A 747 -26.50 -9.80 14.78
C THR A 747 -26.32 -8.79 13.65
N CYS A 748 -25.61 -9.21 12.60
CA CYS A 748 -25.35 -8.40 11.43
C CYS A 748 -26.66 -8.09 10.69
N ASN A 749 -27.20 -6.89 10.89
CA ASN A 749 -28.31 -6.34 10.12
C ASN A 749 -27.80 -5.84 8.74
N SER A 750 -27.26 -6.76 7.94
CA SER A 750 -26.88 -6.54 6.54
C SER A 750 -27.53 -7.63 5.67
N PRO A 751 -28.17 -7.30 4.54
CA PRO A 751 -29.05 -8.20 3.81
C PRO A 751 -28.30 -9.18 2.89
N VAL A 752 -27.41 -10.01 3.47
CA VAL A 752 -26.71 -11.10 2.78
C VAL A 752 -26.99 -12.41 3.52
N GLN A 753 -28.09 -13.08 3.18
CA GLN A 753 -28.37 -14.41 3.75
C GLN A 753 -27.35 -15.42 3.23
N ARG A 754 -26.67 -16.08 4.18
CA ARG A 754 -25.79 -17.22 3.92
C ARG A 754 -26.63 -18.50 3.93
N ASP A 755 -26.68 -19.22 2.83
CA ASP A 755 -27.03 -20.63 2.84
C ASP A 755 -25.80 -21.48 2.51
N CYS A 756 -25.49 -22.41 3.41
CA CYS A 756 -24.40 -23.36 3.28
C CYS A 756 -24.88 -24.69 3.84
N LYS A 757 -25.24 -25.62 2.95
CA LYS A 757 -25.40 -27.03 3.27
C LYS A 757 -24.56 -27.85 2.31
N ALA A 758 -23.75 -28.73 2.86
CA ALA A 758 -23.08 -29.79 2.12
C ALA A 758 -23.77 -31.11 2.47
N GLU A 759 -23.99 -31.95 1.47
CA GLU A 759 -24.23 -33.40 1.60
C GLU A 759 -23.82 -34.06 0.27
N SER A 760 -23.75 -35.39 0.23
CA SER A 760 -22.84 -36.13 -0.66
C SER A 760 -23.47 -37.31 -1.42
N GLU A 761 -22.66 -37.95 -2.27
CA GLU A 761 -22.82 -39.26 -2.94
C GLU A 761 -23.27 -39.27 -4.42
N SER A 762 -22.80 -40.27 -5.18
CA SER A 762 -23.00 -40.52 -6.62
C SER A 762 -22.71 -42.01 -6.96
N PRO A 763 -23.37 -42.63 -7.96
CA PRO A 763 -22.63 -43.21 -9.12
C PRO A 763 -23.39 -43.50 -10.48
N GLU A 764 -22.66 -43.31 -11.61
CA GLU A 764 -22.51 -44.21 -12.82
C GLU A 764 -23.46 -44.31 -14.09
N HIS A 765 -22.87 -44.03 -15.29
CA HIS A 765 -23.10 -44.51 -16.71
C HIS A 765 -24.40 -44.17 -17.51
N GLY A 766 -24.53 -44.20 -18.87
CA GLY A 766 -23.66 -44.39 -20.09
C GLY A 766 -24.45 -45.04 -21.31
N VAL A 767 -24.22 -44.94 -22.67
CA VAL A 767 -23.36 -44.22 -23.67
C VAL A 767 -23.90 -44.40 -25.16
N SER A 768 -23.66 -43.50 -26.15
CA SER A 768 -23.87 -43.57 -27.67
C SER A 768 -25.23 -43.13 -28.33
N GLU A 769 -25.42 -42.60 -29.57
CA GLU A 769 -24.66 -41.71 -30.50
C GLU A 769 -25.46 -41.39 -31.83
N ALA A 770 -26.00 -40.16 -32.08
CA ALA A 770 -26.47 -39.72 -33.43
C ALA A 770 -26.54 -38.17 -33.65
N HIS A 771 -26.29 -37.68 -34.89
CA HIS A 771 -26.04 -36.24 -35.22
C HIS A 771 -26.99 -35.57 -36.23
N TYR A 772 -27.06 -34.22 -36.18
CA TYR A 772 -27.17 -33.32 -37.35
C TYR A 772 -26.63 -31.91 -37.00
N GLU A 773 -26.15 -31.11 -37.97
CA GLU A 773 -25.53 -29.78 -37.71
C GLU A 773 -26.06 -28.64 -38.59
N SER A 774 -26.04 -27.43 -38.01
CA SER A 774 -26.00 -26.10 -38.64
C SER A 774 -27.29 -25.57 -39.30
N VAL A 775 -27.67 -24.28 -39.21
CA VAL A 775 -27.07 -23.10 -38.52
C VAL A 775 -28.17 -22.32 -37.80
N GLU A 776 -28.10 -22.19 -36.46
CA GLU A 776 -29.00 -21.39 -35.63
C GLU A 776 -28.32 -21.06 -34.27
N ASP A 777 -29.03 -20.55 -33.26
CA ASP A 777 -28.55 -20.60 -31.86
C ASP A 777 -28.16 -22.07 -31.58
N ASP A 778 -26.92 -22.37 -31.15
CA ASP A 778 -26.35 -23.73 -31.26
C ASP A 778 -26.82 -24.73 -30.17
N ILE A 779 -28.15 -24.83 -30.06
CA ILE A 779 -28.91 -25.87 -29.37
C ILE A 779 -28.45 -27.28 -29.82
N SER A 780 -27.91 -27.41 -31.04
CA SER A 780 -27.34 -28.67 -31.54
C SER A 780 -26.07 -29.15 -30.81
N LYS A 781 -25.50 -28.33 -29.92
CA LYS A 781 -24.44 -28.73 -28.96
C LYS A 781 -24.77 -28.45 -27.49
N ALA A 782 -25.81 -27.67 -27.22
CA ALA A 782 -26.27 -27.41 -25.85
C ALA A 782 -27.15 -28.56 -25.33
N HIS A 783 -26.52 -29.62 -24.84
CA HIS A 783 -27.25 -30.68 -24.13
C HIS A 783 -27.87 -30.15 -22.81
N TYR A 784 -29.11 -30.55 -22.55
CA TYR A 784 -29.59 -30.62 -21.19
C TYR A 784 -29.03 -31.88 -20.52
N ASP A 785 -28.03 -31.68 -19.67
CA ASP A 785 -27.35 -32.70 -18.86
C ASP A 785 -28.07 -33.02 -17.54
N GLY A 786 -29.03 -32.18 -17.14
CA GLY A 786 -29.70 -32.25 -15.83
C GLY A 786 -29.14 -31.27 -14.79
N ALA A 787 -27.95 -30.70 -15.02
CA ALA A 787 -27.29 -29.72 -14.15
C ALA A 787 -27.42 -28.27 -14.67
N SER A 788 -27.64 -28.12 -15.98
CA SER A 788 -27.93 -26.86 -16.67
C SER A 788 -29.09 -26.11 -16.00
N ILE A 789 -28.87 -24.83 -15.66
CA ILE A 789 -29.81 -24.04 -14.84
C ILE A 789 -30.94 -23.50 -15.72
N VAL A 790 -32.16 -23.96 -15.47
CA VAL A 790 -33.36 -23.52 -16.20
C VAL A 790 -34.03 -22.34 -15.50
N LEU A 791 -33.95 -21.15 -16.10
CA LEU A 791 -34.52 -19.90 -15.61
C LEU A 791 -35.75 -19.48 -16.44
N LEU A 792 -36.96 -19.62 -15.88
CA LEU A 792 -38.21 -19.15 -16.49
C LEU A 792 -38.49 -17.70 -16.07
N PHE A 793 -38.20 -16.73 -16.94
CA PHE A 793 -38.58 -15.33 -16.74
C PHE A 793 -40.07 -15.13 -17.02
N THR A 794 -40.83 -14.65 -16.04
CA THR A 794 -42.28 -14.38 -16.13
C THR A 794 -42.64 -12.97 -15.68
N ARG A 795 -43.92 -12.62 -15.73
CA ARG A 795 -44.50 -11.34 -15.26
C ARG A 795 -45.89 -11.62 -14.70
N LYS A 796 -46.34 -10.84 -13.71
CA LYS A 796 -47.60 -11.13 -12.97
C LYS A 796 -48.85 -11.23 -13.86
N ASN A 797 -48.88 -10.53 -14.99
CA ASN A 797 -49.99 -10.54 -15.96
C ASN A 797 -49.70 -11.33 -17.25
N CYS A 798 -48.71 -12.23 -17.25
CA CYS A 798 -48.30 -13.02 -18.42
C CYS A 798 -49.29 -14.17 -18.75
N PRO A 799 -50.02 -14.14 -19.88
CA PRO A 799 -50.97 -15.20 -20.23
C PRO A 799 -50.31 -16.50 -20.68
N ASN A 800 -49.08 -16.42 -21.23
CA ASN A 800 -48.37 -17.56 -21.82
C ASN A 800 -47.43 -18.27 -20.84
N CYS A 801 -47.19 -17.71 -19.66
CA CYS A 801 -46.31 -18.30 -18.65
C CYS A 801 -46.91 -19.56 -17.97
N PRO A 802 -48.20 -19.61 -17.58
CA PRO A 802 -48.79 -20.81 -16.94
C PRO A 802 -48.86 -22.07 -17.83
N PRO A 803 -48.97 -22.00 -19.17
CA PRO A 803 -48.70 -23.14 -20.05
C PRO A 803 -47.24 -23.63 -20.01
N VAL A 804 -46.26 -22.73 -20.14
CA VAL A 804 -44.82 -23.09 -20.17
C VAL A 804 -44.36 -23.66 -18.82
N ARG A 805 -44.73 -23.03 -17.70
CA ARG A 805 -44.50 -23.51 -16.33
C ARG A 805 -44.94 -24.97 -16.14
N ARG A 806 -46.09 -25.36 -16.69
CA ARG A 806 -46.64 -26.72 -16.61
C ARG A 806 -45.98 -27.70 -17.58
N ALA A 807 -45.35 -27.23 -18.65
CA ALA A 807 -44.57 -28.07 -19.55
C ALA A 807 -43.19 -28.38 -18.96
N LEU A 808 -42.56 -27.41 -18.29
CA LEU A 808 -41.32 -27.61 -17.55
C LEU A 808 -41.52 -28.58 -16.37
N ALA A 809 -42.47 -28.30 -15.47
CA ALA A 809 -42.71 -29.05 -14.22
C ALA A 809 -43.11 -30.54 -14.36
N GLY A 810 -43.13 -31.09 -15.57
CA GLY A 810 -43.32 -32.53 -15.84
C GLY A 810 -42.10 -33.20 -16.48
N ASN A 811 -41.02 -32.46 -16.75
CA ASN A 811 -39.79 -32.95 -17.40
C ASN A 811 -38.51 -32.44 -16.70
N VAL A 812 -38.56 -31.28 -16.03
CA VAL A 812 -37.39 -30.59 -15.48
C VAL A 812 -37.77 -29.67 -14.31
N ASP A 813 -36.87 -29.50 -13.34
CA ASP A 813 -36.96 -28.46 -12.31
C ASP A 813 -36.38 -27.13 -12.83
N PHE A 814 -36.98 -26.00 -12.43
CA PHE A 814 -36.64 -24.67 -12.95
C PHE A 814 -36.93 -23.58 -11.92
N GLU A 815 -36.15 -22.50 -11.96
CA GLU A 815 -36.40 -21.27 -11.20
C GLU A 815 -37.38 -20.37 -11.96
N GLU A 816 -38.25 -19.62 -11.27
CA GLU A 816 -39.15 -18.65 -11.89
C GLU A 816 -38.88 -17.22 -11.40
N ILE A 817 -38.58 -16.32 -12.34
CA ILE A 817 -38.13 -14.94 -12.07
C ILE A 817 -39.19 -13.93 -12.52
N ASP A 818 -39.77 -13.18 -11.58
CA ASP A 818 -40.74 -12.12 -11.89
C ASP A 818 -40.01 -10.87 -12.45
N ALA A 819 -40.00 -10.72 -13.76
CA ALA A 819 -39.38 -9.63 -14.50
C ALA A 819 -40.12 -8.27 -14.37
N ASP A 820 -41.20 -8.18 -13.58
CA ASP A 820 -41.75 -6.91 -13.10
C ASP A 820 -41.10 -6.45 -11.76
N SER A 821 -40.29 -7.30 -11.11
CA SER A 821 -39.54 -6.96 -9.89
C SER A 821 -38.21 -6.25 -10.20
N GLN A 822 -37.65 -5.52 -9.22
CA GLN A 822 -36.39 -4.79 -9.41
C GLN A 822 -35.19 -5.72 -9.63
N GLU A 823 -35.17 -6.90 -9.00
CA GLU A 823 -34.17 -7.94 -9.21
C GLU A 823 -34.40 -8.71 -10.51
N GLY A 824 -35.66 -9.01 -10.86
CA GLY A 824 -36.01 -9.63 -12.14
C GLY A 824 -35.70 -8.74 -13.34
N MET A 825 -35.83 -7.41 -13.21
CA MET A 825 -35.35 -6.46 -14.21
C MET A 825 -33.81 -6.42 -14.29
N ALA A 826 -33.10 -6.52 -13.16
CA ALA A 826 -31.65 -6.60 -13.15
C ALA A 826 -31.13 -7.90 -13.80
N GLN A 827 -31.76 -9.04 -13.51
CA GLN A 827 -31.44 -10.32 -14.16
C GLN A 827 -31.83 -10.32 -15.64
N ALA A 828 -33.01 -9.79 -16.01
CA ALA A 828 -33.42 -9.68 -17.41
C ALA A 828 -32.45 -8.78 -18.20
N SER A 829 -31.96 -7.68 -17.62
CA SER A 829 -30.91 -6.85 -18.23
C SER A 829 -29.55 -7.57 -18.29
N ARG A 830 -29.19 -8.36 -17.27
CA ARG A 830 -27.95 -9.16 -17.21
C ARG A 830 -27.88 -10.24 -18.29
N PHE A 831 -29.00 -10.84 -18.68
CA PHE A 831 -29.07 -11.90 -19.69
C PHE A 831 -29.72 -11.47 -21.03
N GLU A 832 -29.89 -10.16 -21.26
CA GLU A 832 -30.51 -9.56 -22.46
C GLU A 832 -31.90 -10.12 -22.81
N ILE A 833 -32.76 -10.27 -21.78
CA ILE A 833 -34.12 -10.78 -21.91
C ILE A 833 -35.13 -9.64 -22.03
N TYR A 834 -35.66 -9.47 -23.24
CA TYR A 834 -36.60 -8.41 -23.60
C TYR A 834 -38.08 -8.85 -23.59
N SER A 835 -38.40 -10.11 -23.24
CA SER A 835 -39.76 -10.65 -23.26
C SER A 835 -39.98 -11.84 -22.32
N THR A 836 -41.25 -12.11 -21.97
CA THR A 836 -41.67 -13.21 -21.08
C THR A 836 -42.91 -13.94 -21.63
N PRO A 837 -43.02 -15.28 -21.56
CA PRO A 837 -42.05 -16.20 -20.99
C PRO A 837 -40.78 -16.30 -21.82
N THR A 838 -39.63 -16.31 -21.16
CA THR A 838 -38.37 -16.81 -21.74
C THR A 838 -37.79 -17.81 -20.77
N VAL A 839 -37.52 -19.02 -21.27
CA VAL A 839 -36.77 -20.05 -20.58
C VAL A 839 -35.32 -19.93 -21.03
N LEU A 840 -34.47 -19.43 -20.14
CA LEU A 840 -33.03 -19.51 -20.31
C LEU A 840 -32.57 -20.85 -19.76
N VAL A 841 -32.11 -21.73 -20.63
CA VAL A 841 -31.25 -22.84 -20.20
C VAL A 841 -29.84 -22.28 -20.22
N LEU A 842 -29.34 -21.96 -19.03
CA LEU A 842 -27.92 -21.71 -18.86
C LEU A 842 -27.23 -23.07 -18.77
N ASP A 843 -26.04 -23.20 -19.35
CA ASP A 843 -25.15 -24.27 -18.94
C ASP A 843 -24.76 -24.09 -17.46
N GLU A 844 -24.18 -25.12 -16.85
CA GLU A 844 -23.62 -25.06 -15.48
C GLU A 844 -22.60 -23.91 -15.29
N ASN A 845 -22.00 -23.41 -16.37
CA ASN A 845 -21.08 -22.27 -16.36
C ASN A 845 -21.81 -20.90 -16.38
N GLY A 846 -23.14 -20.89 -16.31
CA GLY A 846 -23.97 -19.69 -16.30
C GLY A 846 -24.03 -18.96 -17.65
N LYS A 847 -23.49 -19.56 -18.72
CA LYS A 847 -23.53 -19.05 -20.08
C LYS A 847 -24.78 -19.59 -20.78
N ILE A 848 -25.27 -18.84 -21.76
CA ILE A 848 -26.55 -19.13 -22.42
C ILE A 848 -26.36 -20.30 -23.37
N ALA A 849 -26.86 -21.47 -22.97
CA ALA A 849 -26.81 -22.70 -23.75
C ALA A 849 -28.03 -22.81 -24.67
N ALA A 850 -29.23 -22.50 -24.17
CA ALA A 850 -30.43 -22.31 -25.01
C ALA A 850 -31.36 -21.19 -24.50
N ARG A 851 -32.14 -20.60 -25.41
CA ARG A 851 -33.19 -19.59 -25.14
C ARG A 851 -34.51 -20.06 -25.75
N LEU A 852 -35.36 -20.70 -24.95
CA LEU A 852 -36.63 -21.28 -25.38
C LEU A 852 -37.80 -20.35 -24.97
N ARG A 853 -38.86 -20.30 -25.78
CA ARG A 853 -39.97 -19.34 -25.66
C ARG A 853 -41.35 -20.00 -25.79
N SER A 854 -41.44 -21.24 -26.29
CA SER A 854 -42.72 -21.95 -26.43
C SER A 854 -42.67 -23.44 -26.02
N VAL A 855 -43.85 -24.04 -25.87
CA VAL A 855 -43.99 -25.46 -25.48
C VAL A 855 -43.54 -26.45 -26.57
N PRO A 856 -43.70 -26.20 -27.88
CA PRO A 856 -43.04 -26.98 -28.93
C PRO A 856 -41.51 -27.05 -28.77
N GLU A 857 -40.84 -25.90 -28.64
CA GLU A 857 -39.37 -25.80 -28.53
C GLU A 857 -38.83 -26.62 -27.35
N LEU A 858 -39.50 -26.58 -26.20
CA LEU A 858 -39.16 -27.39 -25.03
C LEU A 858 -39.22 -28.91 -25.29
N LYS A 859 -40.18 -29.37 -26.10
CA LYS A 859 -40.28 -30.81 -26.42
C LYS A 859 -39.19 -31.26 -27.37
N GLU A 860 -38.83 -30.42 -28.32
CA GLU A 860 -37.77 -30.67 -29.29
C GLU A 860 -36.40 -30.71 -28.59
N PHE A 861 -36.19 -29.83 -27.59
CA PHE A 861 -35.02 -29.80 -26.73
C PHE A 861 -34.83 -31.09 -25.89
N PHE A 862 -35.87 -31.57 -25.19
CA PHE A 862 -35.75 -32.80 -24.37
C PHE A 862 -35.73 -34.08 -25.21
N ALA A 863 -36.37 -34.13 -26.38
CA ALA A 863 -36.35 -35.30 -27.26
C ALA A 863 -34.94 -35.66 -27.79
N ALA A 864 -33.98 -34.73 -27.74
CA ALA A 864 -32.59 -34.98 -28.11
C ALA A 864 -31.80 -35.81 -27.07
N GLN A 865 -32.31 -36.00 -25.84
CA GLN A 865 -31.58 -36.71 -24.78
C GLN A 865 -31.48 -38.23 -24.99
N GLU A 866 -32.51 -38.88 -25.56
CA GLU A 866 -32.56 -40.36 -25.60
C GLU A 866 -31.58 -41.00 -26.62
N ASN A 867 -31.10 -40.26 -27.62
CA ASN A 867 -30.27 -40.80 -28.72
C ASN A 867 -28.75 -40.56 -28.54
N VAL A 868 -28.31 -40.30 -27.31
CA VAL A 868 -26.87 -40.13 -26.98
C VAL A 868 -26.39 -41.13 -25.90
N HIS A 869 -27.27 -42.00 -25.36
CA HIS A 869 -26.93 -43.06 -24.39
C HIS A 869 -27.47 -44.51 -24.67
N SER A 870 -27.54 -44.95 -25.94
CA SER A 870 -27.86 -46.33 -26.38
C SER A 870 -26.83 -46.96 -27.33
#